data_AF-F2SQF0-F1
#
_entry.id   AF-F2SQF0-F1
#
_cell.length_a   1.000
_cell.length_b   1.000
_cell.length_c   1.000
_cell.angle_alpha   90.00
_cell.angle_beta   90.00
_cell.angle_gamma   90.00
#
_symmetry.space_group_name_H-M   'P 1'
#
loop_
_entity.id
_entity.type
_entity.pdbx_description
1 polymer ?
#
loop_
_entity_poly.entity_id
_entity_poly.type
_entity_poly.pdbx_seq_one_letter_code
_entity_poly.pdbx_strand_id
1 'polypeptide(L)'
;MNIPPFRPSRALAFSLLVVSLIASKCLHLLQFVGSVPLLHFIVFLPTLFISDCLVALVGRVLLHGGGGGALPAIGLALGSFLSAVTFLAASSQIGFYYVTGTEMQWDNARNVASDPAAVRIMLSGLLQVSVSGLVLLLLGWILTPFLYNRIGYWMSGVWRMFTGPKWEAVLPTVRNQNEQSQKGGIRVKPVCLVVIFVTLVILQILRPSTPYGLMSTTIPVAMLRMFSRPHSHSHPDSNADKCSPHVAAYPLVNLTTPDNWEKPNGNFKGWAPGPDNDMIKSYRNRRPEWLPHTLPDGFFRWGKPSEDEQNATSSTTECNKTASTTYYYNPVADPMRITNLDLGVYNDLEEVFRNESVLISHVLLITMESARKDMFPMQEGSFVHKAIIESNEEEEQKEKNKLLSQLTPVAHQITGEGFWNKLKPNQSAFGIPDGTWKDSAAPGMGGLNIKGAVTGSTLSAKSFIGSHCGVHPLPVDFLEEVTTNIYQPCIPHILNLFNQAKEGHEERAAGNHSASNKVPHVKKRKWRSRFIQASTDGYDRQGKLNKQLGLSDFIVKETLTDPTSKYYPPKHPELNYFGYPDEEMKPCISDTIDEALENNERLFLSHFTSTTHHPWKVPYEFNREKYTGSKGNADHENMNKYLNTLRYDDAWLGQILGLLDEKGIANETLVVVLGDQ
;
A
#
# COMPACT_ATOMS: atom_id res chain seq x y z
N MET A 1 36.57 -19.66 38.59
CA MET A 1 35.76 -20.18 37.47
C MET A 1 36.12 -19.40 36.21
N ASN A 2 36.99 -19.97 35.36
CA ASN A 2 37.38 -19.34 34.10
C ASN A 2 36.34 -19.73 33.05
N ILE A 3 35.43 -18.81 32.72
CA ILE A 3 34.56 -18.95 31.56
C ILE A 3 35.47 -18.76 30.33
N PRO A 4 35.62 -19.76 29.45
CA PRO A 4 36.41 -19.57 28.23
C PRO A 4 35.75 -18.48 27.38
N PRO A 5 36.52 -17.55 26.79
CA PRO A 5 35.94 -16.53 25.93
C PRO A 5 35.22 -17.21 24.78
N PHE A 6 33.97 -16.82 24.55
CA PHE A 6 33.13 -17.25 23.42
C PHE A 6 33.87 -16.93 22.12
N ARG A 7 34.66 -17.88 21.61
CA ARG A 7 35.22 -17.82 20.26
C ARG A 7 34.13 -18.38 19.34
N PRO A 8 33.35 -17.54 18.62
CA PRO A 8 32.52 -18.08 17.55
C PRO A 8 33.46 -18.84 16.62
N SER A 9 33.24 -20.15 16.48
CA SER A 9 34.08 -20.94 15.61
C SER A 9 33.93 -20.38 14.19
N ARG A 10 35.04 -20.11 13.50
CA ARG A 10 35.03 -19.60 12.10
C ARG A 10 34.10 -20.43 11.20
N ALA A 11 34.03 -21.72 11.50
CA ALA A 11 33.14 -22.67 10.85
C ALA A 11 31.65 -22.38 11.10
N LEU A 12 31.27 -22.08 12.34
CA LEU A 12 29.88 -21.72 12.67
C LEU A 12 29.47 -20.40 12.00
N ALA A 13 30.33 -19.37 12.04
CA ALA A 13 30.04 -18.09 11.37
C ALA A 13 29.82 -18.29 9.85
N PHE A 14 30.66 -19.10 9.21
CA PHE A 14 30.50 -19.39 7.78
C PHE A 14 29.19 -20.16 7.49
N SER A 15 28.89 -21.18 8.29
CA SER A 15 27.66 -21.95 8.10
C SER A 15 26.41 -21.13 8.39
N LEU A 16 26.45 -20.25 9.38
CA LEU A 16 25.36 -19.34 9.69
C LEU A 16 25.11 -18.36 8.54
N LEU A 17 26.17 -17.82 7.92
CA LEU A 17 26.08 -17.01 6.71
C LEU A 17 25.36 -17.75 5.58
N VAL A 18 25.81 -18.96 5.25
CA VAL A 18 25.24 -19.76 4.14
C VAL A 18 23.79 -20.14 4.41
N VAL A 19 23.47 -20.59 5.62
CA VAL A 19 22.10 -20.94 6.02
C VAL A 19 21.17 -19.73 5.95
N SER A 20 21.62 -18.56 6.41
CA SER A 20 20.84 -17.32 6.37
C SER A 20 20.57 -16.86 4.94
N LEU A 21 21.58 -16.91 4.06
CA LEU A 21 21.43 -16.58 2.64
C LEU A 21 20.39 -17.49 1.97
N ILE A 22 20.53 -18.81 2.14
CA ILE A 22 19.62 -19.78 1.51
C ILE A 22 18.20 -19.65 2.08
N ALA A 23 18.05 -19.51 3.39
CA ALA A 23 16.72 -19.41 4.02
C ALA A 23 15.98 -18.14 3.58
N SER A 24 16.64 -16.98 3.59
CA SER A 24 16.07 -15.74 3.07
C SER A 24 15.75 -15.85 1.58
N LYS A 25 16.66 -16.43 0.77
CA LYS A 25 16.45 -16.61 -0.67
C LYS A 25 15.26 -17.53 -0.98
N CYS A 26 15.11 -18.63 -0.25
CA CYS A 26 13.97 -19.52 -0.40
C CYS A 26 12.67 -18.79 -0.09
N LEU A 27 12.62 -18.01 0.99
CA LEU A 27 11.44 -17.21 1.33
C LEU A 27 11.13 -16.16 0.25
N HIS A 28 12.15 -15.43 -0.20
CA HIS A 28 12.03 -14.45 -1.28
C HIS A 28 11.48 -15.10 -2.55
N LEU A 29 12.06 -16.22 -3.01
CA LEU A 29 11.62 -16.92 -4.21
C LEU A 29 10.22 -17.52 -4.09
N LEU A 30 9.81 -17.99 -2.90
CA LEU A 30 8.47 -18.50 -2.64
C LEU A 30 7.38 -17.45 -2.96
N GLN A 31 7.66 -16.17 -2.70
CA GLN A 31 6.72 -15.09 -2.99
C GLN A 31 6.55 -14.82 -4.49
N PHE A 32 7.52 -15.23 -5.31
CA PHE A 32 7.47 -15.08 -6.78
C PHE A 32 6.98 -16.33 -7.53
N VAL A 33 6.74 -17.45 -6.85
CA VAL A 33 6.34 -18.72 -7.51
C VAL A 33 5.04 -18.55 -8.32
N GLY A 34 4.13 -17.69 -7.87
CA GLY A 34 2.90 -17.36 -8.60
C GLY A 34 3.05 -16.27 -9.67
N SER A 35 4.15 -15.53 -9.68
CA SER A 35 4.35 -14.36 -10.55
C SER A 35 4.96 -14.70 -11.92
N VAL A 36 5.50 -15.91 -12.09
CA VAL A 36 6.25 -16.33 -13.28
C VAL A 36 5.81 -17.74 -13.69
N PRO A 37 5.72 -18.06 -15.01
CA PRO A 37 5.46 -19.41 -15.47
C PRO A 37 6.45 -20.43 -14.88
N LEU A 38 5.94 -21.55 -14.37
CA LEU A 38 6.73 -22.59 -13.68
C LEU A 38 7.95 -23.06 -14.48
N LEU A 39 7.80 -23.24 -15.80
CA LEU A 39 8.89 -23.65 -16.67
C LEU A 39 10.04 -22.63 -16.67
N HIS A 40 9.73 -21.35 -16.82
CA HIS A 40 10.76 -20.30 -16.81
C HIS A 40 11.40 -20.18 -15.41
N PHE A 41 10.61 -20.33 -14.35
CA PHE A 41 11.14 -20.36 -12.99
C PHE A 41 12.19 -21.47 -12.83
N ILE A 42 11.91 -22.69 -13.30
CA ILE A 42 12.83 -23.83 -13.24
C ILE A 42 14.08 -23.60 -14.09
N VAL A 43 13.92 -23.14 -15.34
CA VAL A 43 15.05 -22.91 -16.27
C VAL A 43 16.01 -21.86 -15.73
N PHE A 44 15.50 -20.75 -15.19
CA PHE A 44 16.33 -19.66 -14.68
C PHE A 44 16.75 -19.83 -13.22
N LEU A 45 16.22 -20.82 -12.49
CA LEU A 45 16.52 -21.05 -11.06
C LEU A 45 18.02 -20.98 -10.72
N PRO A 46 18.95 -21.62 -11.47
CA PRO A 46 20.38 -21.56 -11.15
C PRO A 46 20.94 -20.13 -11.17
N THR A 47 20.41 -19.28 -12.04
CA THR A 47 20.85 -17.89 -12.17
C THR A 47 20.43 -17.01 -11.00
N LEU A 48 19.38 -17.40 -10.26
CA LEU A 48 18.84 -16.62 -9.15
C LEU A 48 19.75 -16.68 -7.91
N PHE A 49 20.51 -17.76 -7.75
CA PHE A 49 21.43 -17.98 -6.63
C PHE A 49 22.87 -17.50 -6.88
N ILE A 50 23.19 -16.96 -8.06
CA ILE A 50 24.57 -16.56 -8.40
C ILE A 50 25.13 -15.56 -7.38
N SER A 51 24.37 -14.53 -7.03
CA SER A 51 24.75 -13.53 -6.03
C SER A 51 24.99 -14.14 -4.65
N ASP A 52 24.12 -15.06 -4.21
CA ASP A 52 24.22 -15.73 -2.91
C ASP A 52 25.46 -16.63 -2.87
N CYS A 53 25.75 -17.33 -3.96
CA CYS A 53 26.98 -18.10 -4.11
C CYS A 53 28.22 -17.20 -4.04
N LEU A 54 28.22 -16.03 -4.69
CA LEU A 54 29.33 -15.08 -4.63
C LEU A 54 29.56 -14.57 -3.20
N VAL A 55 28.50 -14.19 -2.47
CA VAL A 55 28.59 -13.78 -1.07
C VAL A 55 29.14 -14.91 -0.20
N ALA A 56 28.68 -16.15 -0.40
CA ALA A 56 29.18 -17.31 0.33
C ALA A 56 30.68 -17.56 0.05
N LEU A 57 31.12 -17.43 -1.21
CA LEU A 57 32.54 -17.58 -1.56
C LEU A 57 33.40 -16.49 -0.90
N VAL A 58 32.96 -15.23 -0.95
CA VAL A 58 33.64 -14.11 -0.26
C VAL A 58 33.70 -14.36 1.24
N GLY A 59 32.58 -14.74 1.86
CA GLY A 59 32.52 -15.09 3.28
C GLY A 59 33.47 -16.24 3.64
N ARG A 60 33.61 -17.24 2.76
CA ARG A 60 34.53 -18.37 2.97
C ARG A 60 35.99 -17.94 2.95
N VAL A 61 36.35 -16.98 2.08
CA VAL A 61 37.70 -16.41 1.99
C VAL A 61 37.99 -15.53 3.21
N LEU A 62 37.06 -14.66 3.60
CA LEU A 62 37.20 -13.79 4.79
C LEU A 62 37.35 -14.60 6.08
N LEU A 63 36.58 -15.67 6.23
CA LEU A 63 36.62 -16.59 7.38
C LEU A 63 37.69 -17.68 7.23
N HIS A 64 38.55 -17.60 6.21
CA HIS A 64 39.66 -18.54 6.04
C HIS A 64 40.71 -18.33 7.14
N GLY A 65 41.10 -19.42 7.80
CA GLY A 65 42.08 -19.36 8.87
C GLY A 65 43.51 -19.27 8.33
N GLY A 66 44.19 -18.15 8.58
CA GLY A 66 45.63 -17.96 8.35
C GLY A 66 46.42 -17.79 9.65
N GLY A 67 47.75 -17.95 9.58
CA GLY A 67 48.70 -17.68 10.68
C GLY A 67 48.70 -16.22 11.12
N GLY A 68 49.27 -15.95 12.30
CA GLY A 68 49.21 -14.63 12.97
C GLY A 68 49.59 -13.44 12.08
N GLY A 69 48.81 -12.36 12.16
CA GLY A 69 48.99 -11.14 11.39
C GLY A 69 47.71 -10.28 11.36
N ALA A 70 47.82 -9.03 10.90
CA ALA A 70 46.68 -8.10 10.85
C ALA A 70 45.63 -8.49 9.79
N LEU A 71 46.06 -9.00 8.63
CA LEU A 71 45.16 -9.30 7.50
C LEU A 71 44.14 -10.42 7.80
N PRO A 72 44.51 -11.57 8.41
CA PRO A 72 43.52 -12.58 8.82
C PRO A 72 42.61 -12.12 9.96
N ALA A 73 43.07 -11.20 10.81
CA ALA A 73 42.24 -10.60 11.85
C ALA A 73 41.17 -9.67 11.26
N ILE A 74 41.55 -8.85 10.27
CA ILE A 74 40.62 -8.01 9.49
C ILE A 74 39.62 -8.89 8.73
N GLY A 75 40.09 -9.93 8.04
CA GLY A 75 39.24 -10.87 7.33
C GLY A 75 38.24 -11.56 8.28
N LEU A 76 38.69 -12.00 9.45
CA LEU A 76 37.83 -12.58 10.48
C LEU A 76 36.77 -11.59 10.96
N ALA A 77 37.16 -10.34 11.24
CA ALA A 77 36.23 -9.29 11.65
C ALA A 77 35.17 -9.01 10.58
N LEU A 78 35.58 -8.79 9.32
CA LEU A 78 34.67 -8.52 8.20
C LEU A 78 33.76 -9.72 7.91
N GLY A 79 34.30 -10.94 7.90
CA GLY A 79 33.52 -12.15 7.66
C GLY A 79 32.52 -12.44 8.77
N SER A 80 32.91 -12.18 10.03
CA SER A 80 32.00 -12.34 11.18
C SER A 80 30.92 -11.27 11.18
N PHE A 81 31.25 -10.03 10.83
CA PHE A 81 30.29 -8.94 10.65
C PHE A 81 29.29 -9.26 9.53
N LEU A 82 29.76 -9.67 8.35
CA LEU A 82 28.90 -10.08 7.24
C LEU A 82 27.96 -11.23 7.65
N SER A 83 28.47 -12.23 8.35
CA SER A 83 27.65 -13.33 8.89
C SER A 83 26.59 -12.84 9.87
N ALA A 84 26.96 -11.99 10.82
CA ALA A 84 26.05 -11.49 11.85
C ALA A 84 24.93 -10.62 11.24
N VAL A 85 25.28 -9.71 10.34
CA VAL A 85 24.33 -8.83 9.65
C VAL A 85 23.37 -9.64 8.78
N THR A 86 23.88 -10.59 7.99
CA THR A 86 23.04 -11.48 7.16
C THR A 86 22.10 -12.33 8.03
N PHE A 87 22.59 -12.83 9.16
CA PHE A 87 21.79 -13.62 10.11
C PHE A 87 20.65 -12.81 10.72
N LEU A 88 20.94 -11.61 11.24
CA LEU A 88 19.92 -10.74 11.81
C LEU A 88 18.88 -10.37 10.76
N ALA A 89 19.33 -10.03 9.54
CA ALA A 89 18.42 -9.68 8.46
C ALA A 89 17.53 -10.86 8.03
N ALA A 90 18.09 -12.05 7.85
CA ALA A 90 17.31 -13.23 7.50
C ALA A 90 16.30 -13.58 8.60
N SER A 91 16.69 -13.43 9.86
CA SER A 91 15.82 -13.65 11.03
C SER A 91 14.68 -12.63 11.06
N SER A 92 14.99 -11.35 10.84
CA SER A 92 14.00 -10.27 10.74
C SER A 92 13.04 -10.49 9.58
N GLN A 93 13.54 -10.87 8.40
CA GLN A 93 12.73 -11.09 7.21
C GLN A 93 11.76 -12.28 7.39
N ILE A 94 12.24 -13.40 7.94
CA ILE A 94 11.39 -14.58 8.19
C ILE A 94 10.37 -14.28 9.29
N GLY A 95 10.79 -13.62 10.38
CA GLY A 95 9.89 -13.25 11.47
C GLY A 95 8.82 -12.25 11.00
N PHE A 96 9.21 -11.25 10.21
CA PHE A 96 8.29 -10.27 9.62
C PHE A 96 7.29 -10.93 8.66
N TYR A 97 7.76 -11.85 7.81
CA TYR A 97 6.87 -12.62 6.94
C TYR A 97 5.89 -13.49 7.71
N TYR A 98 6.31 -14.11 8.81
CA TYR A 98 5.40 -14.89 9.65
C TYR A 98 4.29 -14.01 10.26
N VAL A 99 4.61 -12.76 10.60
CA VAL A 99 3.65 -11.83 11.21
C VAL A 99 2.75 -11.16 10.17
N THR A 100 3.28 -10.81 9.00
CA THR A 100 2.59 -9.94 8.03
C THR A 100 2.20 -10.63 6.73
N GLY A 101 2.75 -11.81 6.43
CA GLY A 101 2.61 -12.48 5.14
C GLY A 101 3.41 -11.83 3.99
N THR A 102 4.20 -10.79 4.27
CA THR A 102 4.94 -10.02 3.25
C THR A 102 6.44 -9.97 3.52
N GLU A 103 7.24 -9.66 2.50
CA GLU A 103 8.67 -9.42 2.67
C GLU A 103 8.98 -8.01 3.20
N MET A 104 10.02 -7.91 4.03
CA MET A 104 10.56 -6.63 4.45
C MET A 104 11.29 -5.95 3.27
N GLN A 105 10.80 -4.78 2.86
CA GLN A 105 11.47 -3.94 1.87
C GLN A 105 12.67 -3.22 2.51
N TRP A 106 13.86 -3.77 2.30
CA TRP A 106 15.09 -3.29 2.95
C TRP A 106 15.51 -1.89 2.51
N ASP A 107 15.28 -1.49 1.27
CA ASP A 107 15.49 -0.11 0.79
C ASP A 107 14.70 0.94 1.58
N ASN A 108 13.51 0.57 2.06
CA ASN A 108 12.63 1.48 2.79
C ASN A 108 12.74 1.36 4.32
N ALA A 109 13.60 0.47 4.84
CA ALA A 109 13.74 0.23 6.27
C ALA A 109 14.20 1.48 7.06
N ARG A 110 14.85 2.45 6.42
CA ARG A 110 15.19 3.74 7.05
C ARG A 110 13.95 4.56 7.38
N ASN A 111 12.98 4.64 6.45
CA ASN A 111 11.74 5.38 6.66
C ASN A 111 10.95 4.73 7.81
N VAL A 112 10.86 3.40 7.79
CA VAL A 112 10.26 2.59 8.86
C VAL A 112 10.95 2.85 10.22
N ALA A 113 12.28 2.88 10.27
CA ALA A 113 13.02 3.12 11.51
C ALA A 113 12.85 4.54 12.08
N SER A 114 12.50 5.52 11.23
CA SER A 114 12.22 6.90 11.65
C SER A 114 10.78 7.13 12.10
N ASP A 115 9.89 6.17 11.89
CA ASP A 115 8.47 6.26 12.20
C ASP A 115 8.13 5.45 13.48
N PRO A 116 7.72 6.10 14.58
CA PRO A 116 7.35 5.42 15.81
C PRO A 116 6.24 4.37 15.66
N ALA A 117 5.25 4.61 14.78
CA ALA A 117 4.17 3.67 14.53
C ALA A 117 4.71 2.45 13.78
N ALA A 118 5.56 2.66 12.77
CA ALA A 118 6.19 1.56 12.01
C ALA A 118 7.16 0.74 12.88
N VAL A 119 7.91 1.37 13.79
CA VAL A 119 8.72 0.67 14.80
C VAL A 119 7.86 -0.22 15.70
N ARG A 120 6.64 0.22 16.06
CA ARG A 120 5.71 -0.59 16.85
C ARG A 120 5.28 -1.86 16.13
N ILE A 121 5.09 -1.79 14.81
CA ILE A 121 4.85 -2.98 13.95
C ILE A 121 6.05 -3.93 14.04
N MET A 122 7.27 -3.42 13.89
CA MET A 122 8.49 -4.25 14.00
C MET A 122 8.62 -4.90 15.38
N LEU A 123 8.35 -4.17 16.46
CA LEU A 123 8.42 -4.67 17.84
C LEU A 123 7.36 -5.73 18.13
N SER A 124 6.18 -5.64 17.50
CA SER A 124 5.13 -6.65 17.64
C SER A 124 5.55 -8.04 17.13
N GLY A 125 6.55 -8.10 16.23
CA GLY A 125 7.10 -9.33 15.69
C GLY A 125 8.38 -9.84 16.37
N LEU A 126 8.82 -9.22 17.48
CA LEU A 126 10.13 -9.53 18.08
C LEU A 126 10.26 -11.00 18.53
N LEU A 127 9.17 -11.59 19.02
CA LEU A 127 9.14 -13.01 19.41
C LEU A 127 9.41 -13.90 18.20
N GLN A 128 8.73 -13.64 17.09
CA GLN A 128 8.84 -14.40 15.84
C GLN A 128 10.25 -14.26 15.26
N VAL A 129 10.80 -13.04 15.22
CA VAL A 129 12.18 -12.79 14.81
C VAL A 129 13.17 -13.56 15.68
N SER A 130 12.95 -13.61 16.99
CA SER A 130 13.80 -14.34 17.93
C SER A 130 13.73 -15.86 17.70
N VAL A 131 12.53 -16.40 17.47
CA VAL A 131 12.32 -17.82 17.15
C VAL A 131 12.97 -18.16 15.81
N SER A 132 12.77 -17.35 14.77
CA SER A 132 13.42 -17.53 13.47
C SER A 132 14.95 -17.52 13.60
N GLY A 133 15.50 -16.60 14.39
CA GLY A 133 16.93 -16.54 14.67
C GLY A 133 17.45 -17.79 15.39
N LEU A 134 16.71 -18.30 16.38
CA LEU A 134 17.07 -19.55 17.06
C LEU A 134 17.10 -20.74 16.09
N VAL A 135 16.10 -20.85 15.20
CA VAL A 135 16.03 -21.89 14.17
C VAL A 135 17.21 -21.82 13.21
N LEU A 136 17.52 -20.63 12.69
CA LEU A 136 18.67 -20.42 11.79
C LEU A 136 20.00 -20.74 12.48
N LEU A 137 20.16 -20.38 13.75
CA LEU A 137 21.34 -20.70 14.55
C LEU A 137 21.51 -22.22 14.72
N LEU A 138 20.44 -22.93 15.08
CA LEU A 138 20.45 -24.39 15.25
C LEU A 138 20.77 -25.10 13.93
N LEU A 139 20.16 -24.68 12.82
CA LEU A 139 20.45 -25.20 11.48
C LEU A 139 21.91 -24.93 11.09
N GLY A 140 22.41 -23.71 11.31
CA GLY A 140 23.80 -23.34 11.09
C GLY A 140 24.76 -24.22 11.89
N TRP A 141 24.46 -24.49 13.15
CA TRP A 141 25.26 -25.35 14.02
C TRP A 141 25.29 -26.81 13.53
N ILE A 142 24.13 -27.40 13.24
CA ILE A 142 24.01 -28.77 12.73
C ILE A 142 24.73 -28.94 11.38
N LEU A 143 24.63 -27.95 10.49
CA LEU A 143 25.24 -27.98 9.16
C LEU A 143 26.71 -27.54 9.15
N THR A 144 27.25 -27.06 10.27
CA THR A 144 28.66 -26.65 10.42
C THR A 144 29.68 -27.67 9.89
N PRO A 145 29.67 -28.94 10.33
CA PRO A 145 30.64 -29.94 9.87
C PRO A 145 30.55 -30.22 8.36
N PHE A 146 29.38 -30.02 7.76
CA PHE A 146 29.14 -30.27 6.35
C PHE A 146 29.56 -29.08 5.48
N LEU A 147 28.96 -27.91 5.73
CA LEU A 147 29.11 -26.73 4.87
C LEU A 147 30.55 -26.20 4.86
N TYR A 148 31.15 -26.02 6.04
CA TYR A 148 32.49 -25.43 6.14
C TYR A 148 33.57 -26.30 5.48
N ASN A 149 33.50 -27.61 5.73
CA ASN A 149 34.47 -28.56 5.21
C ASN A 149 34.23 -28.82 3.72
N ARG A 150 33.00 -29.13 3.29
CA ARG A 150 32.72 -29.44 1.87
C ARG A 150 32.99 -28.25 0.96
N ILE A 151 32.53 -27.05 1.30
CA ILE A 151 32.78 -25.85 0.47
C ILE A 151 34.29 -25.55 0.43
N GLY A 152 35.01 -25.73 1.55
CA GLY A 152 36.46 -25.61 1.58
C GLY A 152 37.18 -26.61 0.66
N TYR A 153 36.76 -27.88 0.64
CA TYR A 153 37.33 -28.88 -0.25
C TYR A 153 37.00 -28.62 -1.72
N TRP A 154 35.77 -28.20 -2.03
CA TRP A 154 35.36 -27.82 -3.37
C TRP A 154 36.19 -26.64 -3.90
N MET A 155 36.33 -25.58 -3.10
CA MET A 155 37.17 -24.42 -3.44
C MET A 155 38.63 -24.82 -3.69
N SER A 156 39.21 -25.65 -2.82
CA SER A 156 40.58 -26.14 -2.97
C SER A 156 40.74 -27.03 -4.21
N GLY A 157 39.76 -27.87 -4.51
CA GLY A 157 39.71 -28.69 -5.73
C GLY A 157 39.69 -27.84 -6.99
N VAL A 158 38.80 -26.85 -7.07
CA VAL A 158 38.70 -25.91 -8.19
C VAL A 158 39.99 -25.10 -8.33
N TRP A 159 40.54 -24.56 -7.24
CA TRP A 159 41.79 -23.81 -7.27
C TRP A 159 42.96 -24.65 -7.82
N ARG A 160 43.07 -25.91 -7.41
CA ARG A 160 44.07 -26.86 -7.91
C ARG A 160 43.90 -27.20 -9.39
N MET A 161 42.68 -27.13 -9.93
CA MET A 161 42.46 -27.30 -11.38
C MET A 161 43.03 -26.15 -12.20
N PHE A 162 43.03 -24.93 -11.66
CA PHE A 162 43.58 -23.75 -12.33
C PHE A 162 45.09 -23.56 -12.12
N THR A 163 45.64 -24.05 -11.01
CA THR A 163 47.04 -23.82 -10.60
C THR A 163 47.93 -25.07 -10.63
N GLY A 164 47.34 -26.26 -10.75
CA GLY A 164 48.05 -27.53 -10.66
C GLY A 164 48.58 -28.07 -11.99
N PRO A 165 49.53 -29.01 -11.96
CA PRO A 165 50.15 -29.58 -13.17
C PRO A 165 49.28 -30.61 -13.91
N LYS A 166 48.11 -31.00 -13.36
CA LYS A 166 47.20 -32.00 -13.95
C LYS A 166 45.80 -31.41 -14.10
N TRP A 167 45.23 -31.56 -15.31
CA TRP A 167 43.92 -31.03 -15.73
C TRP A 167 42.71 -31.84 -15.22
N GLU A 168 42.87 -32.65 -14.17
CA GLU A 168 41.79 -33.46 -13.57
C GLU A 168 41.86 -33.37 -12.03
N ALA A 169 40.73 -33.05 -11.39
CA ALA A 169 40.61 -33.08 -9.94
C ALA A 169 39.45 -33.99 -9.50
N VAL A 170 39.68 -34.75 -8.42
CA VAL A 170 38.66 -35.53 -7.74
C VAL A 170 38.07 -34.65 -6.65
N LEU A 171 36.79 -34.32 -6.75
CA LEU A 171 36.09 -33.61 -5.69
C LEU A 171 35.73 -34.62 -4.59
N PRO A 172 36.24 -34.46 -3.35
CA PRO A 172 36.00 -35.43 -2.30
C PRO A 172 34.56 -35.33 -1.80
N THR A 173 33.83 -36.45 -1.79
CA THR A 173 32.42 -36.48 -1.38
C THR A 173 32.21 -36.78 0.12
N VAL A 174 33.15 -37.46 0.81
CA VAL A 174 33.06 -37.79 2.25
C VAL A 174 34.48 -37.94 2.87
N ARG A 175 34.65 -37.54 4.14
CA ARG A 175 35.83 -37.87 4.96
C ARG A 175 35.44 -38.97 5.96
N ASN A 176 35.95 -40.18 5.78
CA ASN A 176 36.11 -41.13 6.89
C ASN A 176 37.61 -41.20 7.24
N GLN A 177 37.94 -40.99 8.52
CA GLN A 177 39.33 -40.82 8.97
C GLN A 177 40.15 -42.12 9.00
N ASN A 178 39.58 -43.30 8.71
CA ASN A 178 40.25 -44.57 8.96
C ASN A 178 40.52 -45.48 7.75
N GLU A 179 40.23 -45.09 6.50
CA GLU A 179 40.61 -45.93 5.36
C GLU A 179 41.30 -45.14 4.24
N GLN A 180 42.61 -45.34 4.18
CA GLN A 180 43.47 -44.91 3.11
C GLN A 180 43.47 -45.98 2.01
N SER A 181 42.33 -46.19 1.32
CA SER A 181 42.31 -46.88 0.03
C SER A 181 40.99 -46.66 -0.73
N GLN A 182 41.11 -45.96 -1.86
CA GLN A 182 40.20 -45.90 -3.01
C GLN A 182 38.75 -45.37 -2.87
N LYS A 183 38.55 -44.25 -3.61
CA LYS A 183 37.46 -44.00 -4.58
C LYS A 183 36.03 -43.77 -4.04
N GLY A 184 35.84 -42.60 -3.44
CA GLY A 184 34.54 -41.92 -3.42
C GLY A 184 34.73 -40.44 -3.73
N GLY A 185 34.67 -40.06 -5.01
CA GLY A 185 34.79 -38.66 -5.41
C GLY A 185 34.37 -38.46 -6.86
N ILE A 186 33.71 -37.34 -7.13
CA ILE A 186 33.25 -37.01 -8.48
C ILE A 186 34.48 -36.52 -9.26
N ARG A 187 34.84 -37.23 -10.34
CA ARG A 187 35.84 -36.74 -11.29
C ARG A 187 35.19 -35.64 -12.11
N VAL A 188 35.60 -34.40 -11.87
CA VAL A 188 35.11 -33.25 -12.64
C VAL A 188 36.22 -32.83 -13.58
N LYS A 189 35.95 -32.94 -14.88
CA LYS A 189 36.83 -32.39 -15.92
C LYS A 189 36.60 -30.87 -16.00
N PRO A 190 37.62 -30.04 -16.26
CA PRO A 190 37.43 -28.60 -16.37
C PRO A 190 36.43 -28.23 -17.48
N VAL A 191 36.31 -29.05 -18.53
CA VAL A 191 35.26 -28.93 -19.55
C VAL A 191 33.86 -28.89 -18.95
N CYS A 192 33.57 -29.69 -17.91
CA CYS A 192 32.27 -29.68 -17.24
C CYS A 192 32.02 -28.34 -16.51
N LEU A 193 33.03 -27.78 -15.85
CA LEU A 193 32.91 -26.47 -15.19
C LEU A 193 32.77 -25.34 -16.20
N VAL A 194 33.49 -25.41 -17.32
CA VAL A 194 33.36 -24.46 -18.43
C VAL A 194 31.96 -24.53 -19.03
N VAL A 195 31.42 -25.72 -19.28
CA VAL A 195 30.04 -25.90 -19.77
C VAL A 195 29.04 -25.32 -18.77
N ILE A 196 29.16 -25.61 -17.47
CA ILE A 196 28.27 -25.03 -16.44
C ILE A 196 28.37 -23.50 -16.45
N PHE A 197 29.58 -22.94 -16.49
CA PHE A 197 29.80 -21.50 -16.52
C PHE A 197 29.20 -20.85 -17.78
N VAL A 198 29.47 -21.41 -18.96
CA VAL A 198 28.93 -20.93 -20.24
C VAL A 198 27.41 -21.00 -20.24
N THR A 199 26.82 -22.10 -19.75
CA THR A 199 25.37 -22.24 -19.62
C THR A 199 24.79 -21.19 -18.67
N LEU A 200 25.41 -20.94 -17.51
CA LEU A 200 24.96 -19.90 -16.58
C LEU A 200 25.06 -18.50 -17.21
N VAL A 201 26.11 -18.21 -17.97
CA VAL A 201 26.27 -16.94 -18.69
C VAL A 201 25.20 -16.78 -19.77
N ILE A 202 24.95 -17.82 -20.58
CA ILE A 202 23.89 -17.81 -21.59
C ILE A 202 22.53 -17.60 -20.92
N LEU A 203 22.22 -18.35 -19.86
CA LEU A 203 20.97 -18.19 -19.12
C LEU A 203 20.84 -16.78 -18.53
N GLN A 204 21.92 -16.21 -17.99
CA GLN A 204 21.90 -14.85 -17.44
C GLN A 204 21.66 -13.78 -18.52
N ILE A 205 22.15 -13.98 -19.74
CA ILE A 205 21.92 -13.08 -20.89
C ILE A 205 20.50 -13.22 -21.44
N LEU A 206 19.98 -14.45 -21.53
CA LEU A 206 18.64 -14.74 -22.05
C LEU A 206 17.52 -14.43 -21.05
N ARG A 207 17.85 -14.35 -19.75
CA ARG A 207 16.91 -14.08 -18.68
C ARG A 207 16.39 -12.63 -18.78
N PRO A 208 15.05 -12.41 -18.79
CA PRO A 208 14.48 -11.08 -18.69
C PRO A 208 14.94 -10.33 -17.42
N SER A 209 15.08 -9.00 -17.50
CA SER A 209 15.48 -8.18 -16.35
C SER A 209 14.43 -8.15 -15.24
N THR A 210 13.15 -8.05 -15.60
CA THR A 210 12.01 -8.04 -14.67
C THR A 210 11.15 -9.28 -14.89
N PRO A 211 10.77 -10.04 -13.84
CA PRO A 211 11.07 -9.83 -12.42
C PRO A 211 12.39 -10.48 -11.95
N TYR A 212 13.13 -11.19 -12.80
CA TYR A 212 14.26 -12.02 -12.35
C TYR A 212 15.44 -11.26 -11.73
N GLY A 213 15.65 -10.01 -12.10
CA GLY A 213 16.61 -9.11 -11.45
C GLY A 213 16.29 -8.93 -9.98
N LEU A 214 15.01 -8.65 -9.66
CA LEU A 214 14.51 -8.57 -8.28
C LEU A 214 14.69 -9.90 -7.57
N MET A 215 14.21 -11.00 -8.18
CA MET A 215 14.34 -12.37 -7.63
C MET A 215 15.79 -12.79 -7.37
N SER A 216 16.74 -12.28 -8.14
CA SER A 216 18.17 -12.55 -7.98
C SER A 216 18.84 -11.72 -6.89
N THR A 217 18.15 -10.77 -6.25
CA THR A 217 18.72 -9.98 -5.15
C THR A 217 19.09 -10.88 -3.98
N THR A 218 20.24 -10.63 -3.37
CA THR A 218 20.70 -11.32 -2.14
C THR A 218 20.54 -10.40 -0.94
N ILE A 219 20.25 -10.95 0.24
CA ILE A 219 19.89 -10.14 1.40
C ILE A 219 20.95 -9.10 1.79
N PRO A 220 22.28 -9.33 1.73
CA PRO A 220 23.25 -8.28 2.04
C PRO A 220 23.22 -7.13 1.02
N VAL A 221 22.93 -7.42 -0.24
CA VAL A 221 22.77 -6.38 -1.28
C VAL A 221 21.48 -5.60 -1.07
N ALA A 222 20.37 -6.29 -0.72
CA ALA A 222 19.13 -5.62 -0.35
C ALA A 222 19.34 -4.68 0.85
N MET A 223 20.05 -5.13 1.88
CA MET A 223 20.40 -4.31 3.05
C MET A 223 21.30 -3.13 2.73
N LEU A 224 22.25 -3.27 1.80
CA LEU A 224 23.10 -2.15 1.38
C LEU A 224 22.26 -1.00 0.81
N ARG A 225 21.08 -1.29 0.23
CA ARG A 225 20.14 -0.25 -0.23
C ARG A 225 19.58 0.61 0.90
N MET A 226 19.59 0.16 2.17
CA MET A 226 19.27 1.02 3.33
C MET A 226 20.21 2.23 3.46
N PHE A 227 21.47 2.05 3.05
CA PHE A 227 22.52 3.06 3.19
C PHE A 227 22.73 3.87 1.92
N SER A 228 22.19 3.40 0.79
CA SER A 228 22.02 4.23 -0.38
C SER A 228 21.15 5.44 0.01
N ARG A 229 21.44 6.61 -0.55
CA ARG A 229 20.53 7.77 -0.40
C ARG A 229 19.13 7.31 -0.78
N PRO A 230 18.06 7.81 -0.11
CA PRO A 230 16.70 7.51 -0.54
C PRO A 230 16.69 7.72 -2.04
N HIS A 231 16.39 6.65 -2.77
CA HIS A 231 15.93 6.84 -4.12
C HIS A 231 14.67 7.69 -3.91
N SER A 232 14.79 9.01 -4.01
CA SER A 232 13.80 9.71 -4.81
C SER A 232 13.69 8.81 -6.03
N HIS A 233 12.56 8.13 -6.20
CA HIS A 233 12.39 7.13 -7.25
C HIS A 233 12.51 7.76 -8.67
N SER A 234 12.98 9.01 -8.78
CA SER A 234 13.88 9.42 -9.86
C SER A 234 15.12 8.52 -9.90
N HIS A 235 15.00 7.38 -10.60
CA HIS A 235 16.14 6.74 -11.24
C HIS A 235 17.08 7.83 -11.80
N PRO A 236 18.36 7.88 -11.40
CA PRO A 236 19.38 8.63 -12.14
C PRO A 236 19.76 7.92 -13.46
N ASP A 237 19.12 6.79 -13.80
CA ASP A 237 19.33 6.04 -15.04
C ASP A 237 18.57 6.57 -16.26
N SER A 238 17.90 7.72 -16.14
CA SER A 238 17.79 8.55 -17.33
C SER A 238 19.03 9.43 -17.32
N ASN A 239 19.79 9.38 -18.42
CA ASN A 239 20.40 10.60 -18.91
C ASN A 239 19.34 11.72 -18.76
N ALA A 240 19.44 12.53 -17.71
CA ALA A 240 18.67 13.77 -17.57
C ALA A 240 19.02 14.76 -18.70
N ASP A 241 19.90 14.35 -19.62
CA ASP A 241 20.22 14.96 -20.90
C ASP A 241 19.19 14.63 -22.00
N LYS A 242 18.19 13.77 -21.75
CA LYS A 242 17.06 13.60 -22.66
C LYS A 242 15.78 13.87 -21.90
N CYS A 243 15.32 15.11 -21.98
CA CYS A 243 13.90 15.43 -21.92
C CYS A 243 13.19 14.58 -22.99
N SER A 244 12.85 13.33 -22.68
CA SER A 244 12.04 12.53 -23.58
C SER A 244 10.66 13.20 -23.56
N PRO A 245 10.15 13.69 -24.69
CA PRO A 245 8.79 14.23 -24.71
C PRO A 245 7.88 13.12 -24.18
N HIS A 246 7.00 13.42 -23.21
CA HIS A 246 6.07 12.43 -22.63
C HIS A 246 5.32 11.60 -23.70
N VAL A 247 5.18 12.18 -24.89
CA VAL A 247 4.57 11.59 -26.10
C VAL A 247 5.44 10.48 -26.73
N ALA A 248 6.76 10.58 -26.69
CA ALA A 248 7.67 9.55 -27.20
C ALA A 248 7.68 8.28 -26.34
N ALA A 249 7.25 8.38 -25.08
CA ALA A 249 7.08 7.25 -24.17
C ALA A 249 5.70 6.58 -24.30
N TYR A 250 4.73 7.22 -24.95
CA TYR A 250 3.40 6.66 -25.14
C TYR A 250 3.43 5.57 -26.22
N PRO A 251 3.04 4.31 -25.93
CA PRO A 251 3.25 3.19 -26.83
C PRO A 251 2.41 3.27 -28.13
N LEU A 252 1.35 4.08 -28.15
CA LEU A 252 0.46 4.25 -29.30
C LEU A 252 0.64 5.62 -29.94
N VAL A 253 1.86 5.97 -30.34
CA VAL A 253 2.23 7.27 -30.93
C VAL A 253 1.38 7.68 -32.14
N ASN A 254 0.83 6.72 -32.89
CA ASN A 254 -0.03 7.00 -34.03
C ASN A 254 -1.38 7.62 -33.61
N LEU A 255 -1.81 7.42 -32.36
CA LEU A 255 -3.04 8.00 -31.84
C LEU A 255 -2.84 9.45 -31.39
N THR A 256 -1.61 9.89 -31.12
CA THR A 256 -1.31 11.25 -30.63
C THR A 256 -0.98 12.25 -31.74
N THR A 257 -1.13 11.86 -33.01
CA THR A 257 -0.87 12.73 -34.16
C THR A 257 -1.85 13.90 -34.23
N PRO A 258 -1.46 15.06 -34.81
CA PRO A 258 -2.32 16.24 -34.93
C PRO A 258 -3.68 16.00 -35.57
N ASP A 259 -3.78 15.00 -36.46
CA ASP A 259 -5.05 14.61 -37.10
C ASP A 259 -6.12 14.12 -36.12
N ASN A 260 -5.70 13.65 -34.93
CA ASN A 260 -6.61 13.19 -33.87
C ASN A 260 -6.81 14.24 -32.76
N TRP A 261 -6.25 15.45 -32.90
CA TRP A 261 -6.39 16.47 -31.86
C TRP A 261 -7.81 17.02 -31.80
N GLU A 262 -8.31 17.15 -30.58
CA GLU A 262 -9.66 17.62 -30.30
C GLU A 262 -9.61 19.02 -29.69
N LYS A 263 -10.35 19.94 -30.29
CA LYS A 263 -10.45 21.32 -29.80
C LYS A 263 -11.27 21.37 -28.50
N PRO A 264 -11.00 22.34 -27.62
CA PRO A 264 -11.83 22.58 -26.44
C PRO A 264 -13.29 22.82 -26.83
N ASN A 265 -14.24 22.25 -26.08
CA ASN A 265 -15.67 22.43 -26.27
C ASN A 265 -16.38 22.45 -24.91
N GLY A 266 -17.10 23.53 -24.59
CA GLY A 266 -17.74 23.71 -23.29
C GLY A 266 -16.77 23.50 -22.12
N ASN A 267 -17.01 22.46 -21.32
CA ASN A 267 -16.17 22.10 -20.18
C ASN A 267 -14.95 21.25 -20.57
N PHE A 268 -14.98 20.58 -21.72
CA PHE A 268 -13.85 19.84 -22.24
C PHE A 268 -12.71 20.78 -22.64
N LYS A 269 -11.54 20.53 -22.05
CA LYS A 269 -10.38 21.41 -22.14
C LYS A 269 -9.57 21.26 -23.43
N GLY A 270 -9.99 20.38 -24.33
CA GLY A 270 -9.21 19.95 -25.50
C GLY A 270 -8.32 18.76 -25.19
N TRP A 271 -7.82 18.13 -26.26
CA TRP A 271 -6.88 17.03 -26.23
C TRP A 271 -5.91 17.16 -27.40
N ALA A 272 -4.65 17.43 -27.10
CA ALA A 272 -3.60 17.66 -28.09
C ALA A 272 -2.23 17.23 -27.55
N PRO A 273 -2.06 15.93 -27.24
CA PRO A 273 -0.78 15.40 -26.78
C PRO A 273 0.27 15.58 -27.88
N GLY A 274 1.42 16.13 -27.51
CA GLY A 274 2.45 16.47 -28.48
C GLY A 274 3.52 17.38 -27.89
N PRO A 275 4.45 17.85 -28.73
CA PRO A 275 5.27 19.03 -28.43
C PRO A 275 4.41 20.23 -28.03
N ASP A 276 5.00 21.19 -27.31
CA ASP A 276 4.28 22.37 -26.78
C ASP A 276 3.57 23.14 -27.92
N ASN A 277 2.25 23.16 -27.86
CA ASN A 277 1.37 23.76 -28.87
C ASN A 277 0.44 24.80 -28.24
N ASP A 278 -0.28 25.55 -29.08
CA ASP A 278 -1.11 26.68 -28.63
C ASP A 278 -2.21 26.26 -27.65
N MET A 279 -2.77 25.05 -27.78
CA MET A 279 -3.79 24.55 -26.85
C MET A 279 -3.19 24.23 -25.48
N ILE A 280 -2.02 23.60 -25.45
CA ILE A 280 -1.28 23.33 -24.21
C ILE A 280 -0.92 24.66 -23.51
N LYS A 281 -0.37 25.63 -24.25
CA LYS A 281 0.00 26.96 -23.74
C LYS A 281 -1.22 27.74 -23.24
N SER A 282 -2.32 27.72 -23.99
CA SER A 282 -3.58 28.36 -23.61
C SER A 282 -4.13 27.78 -22.30
N TYR A 283 -4.12 26.45 -22.15
CA TYR A 283 -4.52 25.82 -20.89
C TYR A 283 -3.59 26.20 -19.74
N ARG A 284 -2.27 26.15 -19.95
CA ARG A 284 -1.25 26.46 -18.95
C ARG A 284 -1.39 27.89 -18.41
N ASN A 285 -1.65 28.85 -19.30
CA ASN A 285 -1.76 30.26 -18.94
C ASN A 285 -3.17 30.68 -18.46
N ARG A 286 -4.14 29.75 -18.47
CA ARG A 286 -5.52 30.05 -18.08
C ARG A 286 -5.65 30.23 -16.57
N ARG A 287 -6.06 31.43 -16.14
CA ARG A 287 -6.61 31.68 -14.81
C ARG A 287 -8.15 31.67 -14.87
N PRO A 288 -8.85 30.83 -14.09
CA PRO A 288 -10.31 30.87 -14.01
C PRO A 288 -10.81 32.22 -13.49
N GLU A 289 -11.86 32.76 -14.11
CA GLU A 289 -12.43 34.08 -13.76
C GLU A 289 -13.04 34.11 -12.35
N TRP A 290 -13.57 32.98 -11.88
CA TRP A 290 -14.15 32.85 -10.54
C TRP A 290 -13.10 32.80 -9.42
N LEU A 291 -11.82 32.69 -9.75
CA LEU A 291 -10.76 32.54 -8.76
C LEU A 291 -10.41 33.90 -8.13
N PRO A 292 -10.43 34.04 -6.79
CA PRO A 292 -10.12 35.31 -6.13
C PRO A 292 -8.69 35.79 -6.42
N HIS A 293 -8.42 37.08 -6.20
CA HIS A 293 -7.08 37.66 -6.43
C HIS A 293 -6.00 36.98 -5.56
N THR A 294 -6.26 36.89 -4.26
CA THR A 294 -5.46 36.10 -3.32
C THR A 294 -5.84 34.64 -3.48
N LEU A 295 -4.85 33.78 -3.74
CA LEU A 295 -5.10 32.36 -3.94
C LEU A 295 -5.30 31.67 -2.59
N PRO A 296 -6.38 30.90 -2.42
CA PRO A 296 -6.52 30.01 -1.27
C PRO A 296 -5.56 28.82 -1.37
N ASP A 297 -5.35 28.15 -0.24
CA ASP A 297 -4.58 26.91 -0.16
C ASP A 297 -5.13 25.86 -1.15
N GLY A 298 -4.23 25.10 -1.78
CA GLY A 298 -4.57 24.11 -2.81
C GLY A 298 -4.81 24.69 -4.22
N PHE A 299 -4.91 26.01 -4.40
CA PHE A 299 -5.12 26.67 -5.71
C PHE A 299 -3.83 27.26 -6.32
N PHE A 300 -2.65 26.88 -5.82
CA PHE A 300 -1.35 27.44 -6.22
C PHE A 300 -1.02 27.27 -7.71
N ARG A 301 -1.59 26.26 -8.39
CA ARG A 301 -1.38 26.03 -9.83
C ARG A 301 -1.83 27.19 -10.73
N TRP A 302 -2.68 28.08 -10.23
CA TRP A 302 -3.14 29.29 -10.92
C TRP A 302 -2.42 30.55 -10.43
N GLY A 303 -1.30 30.39 -9.71
CA GLY A 303 -0.35 31.43 -9.33
C GLY A 303 0.18 32.20 -10.52
N LYS A 304 0.62 33.44 -10.30
CA LYS A 304 1.42 34.14 -11.30
C LYS A 304 2.76 33.43 -11.39
N PRO A 305 3.25 33.07 -12.59
CA PRO A 305 4.61 32.59 -12.75
C PRO A 305 5.59 33.65 -12.27
N SER A 306 6.67 33.24 -11.61
CA SER A 306 7.69 34.18 -11.11
C SER A 306 8.36 34.92 -12.30
N GLU A 307 8.97 36.09 -12.05
CA GLU A 307 9.69 36.85 -13.09
C GLU A 307 10.82 36.02 -13.74
N ASP A 308 11.39 35.05 -13.01
CA ASP A 308 12.39 34.11 -13.52
C ASP A 308 11.80 33.06 -14.49
N GLU A 309 10.54 32.67 -14.31
CA GLU A 309 9.83 31.71 -15.19
C GLU A 309 9.41 32.35 -16.52
N GLN A 310 9.10 33.66 -16.54
CA GLN A 310 8.68 34.37 -17.75
C GLN A 310 9.81 34.49 -18.78
N ASN A 311 11.05 34.74 -18.32
CA ASN A 311 12.20 34.85 -19.20
C ASN A 311 12.57 33.52 -19.89
N ALA A 312 12.28 32.38 -19.25
CA ALA A 312 12.57 31.05 -19.79
C ALA A 312 11.63 30.62 -20.93
N THR A 313 10.40 31.14 -20.96
CA THR A 313 9.39 30.76 -21.96
C THR A 313 9.63 31.34 -23.37
N SER A 314 10.61 32.25 -23.52
CA SER A 314 10.94 32.88 -24.80
C SER A 314 11.97 32.10 -25.64
N SER A 315 12.62 31.07 -25.09
CA SER A 315 13.63 30.28 -25.79
C SER A 315 13.48 28.77 -25.54
N THR A 316 12.48 28.13 -26.15
CA THR A 316 12.29 26.67 -25.97
C THR A 316 12.52 25.91 -27.27
N THR A 317 13.80 25.70 -27.59
CA THR A 317 14.25 24.50 -28.34
C THR A 317 15.26 23.66 -27.54
N GLU A 318 15.73 24.16 -26.39
CA GLU A 318 16.72 23.47 -25.56
C GLU A 318 16.25 23.44 -24.11
N CYS A 319 16.27 22.24 -23.50
CA CYS A 319 16.07 22.05 -22.07
C CYS A 319 17.21 22.71 -21.29
N ASN A 320 17.12 24.02 -21.07
CA ASN A 320 18.07 24.74 -20.24
C ASN A 320 17.77 24.49 -18.75
N LYS A 321 18.74 23.85 -18.09
CA LYS A 321 18.74 23.34 -16.70
C LYS A 321 18.65 24.43 -15.61
N THR A 322 18.30 25.67 -15.93
CA THR A 322 18.43 26.81 -15.00
C THR A 322 17.14 27.59 -14.76
N ALA A 323 16.04 27.28 -15.44
CA ALA A 323 14.75 27.87 -15.11
C ALA A 323 13.89 26.85 -14.37
N SER A 324 13.61 27.12 -13.10
CA SER A 324 12.60 26.41 -12.32
C SER A 324 11.20 26.74 -12.85
N THR A 325 10.88 26.35 -14.08
CA THR A 325 9.49 26.40 -14.56
C THR A 325 8.71 25.28 -13.90
N THR A 326 7.83 25.65 -12.98
CA THR A 326 6.97 24.72 -12.25
C THR A 326 5.93 24.14 -13.21
N TYR A 327 6.21 22.98 -13.80
CA TYR A 327 5.27 22.31 -14.70
C TYR A 327 4.15 21.64 -13.89
N TYR A 328 2.96 22.25 -13.87
CA TYR A 328 1.75 21.59 -13.38
C TYR A 328 1.20 20.62 -14.42
N TYR A 329 0.48 19.59 -13.96
CA TYR A 329 -0.22 18.65 -14.83
C TYR A 329 -1.11 19.39 -15.84
N ASN A 330 -0.91 19.10 -17.13
CA ASN A 330 -1.70 19.66 -18.21
C ASN A 330 -2.52 18.54 -18.89
N PRO A 331 -3.84 18.48 -18.66
CA PRO A 331 -4.70 17.45 -19.21
C PRO A 331 -4.87 17.55 -20.73
N VAL A 332 -4.47 18.65 -21.37
CA VAL A 332 -4.48 18.76 -22.85
C VAL A 332 -3.29 18.01 -23.45
N ALA A 333 -2.18 17.95 -22.71
CA ALA A 333 -0.94 17.29 -23.15
C ALA A 333 -0.88 15.79 -22.80
N ASP A 334 -1.83 15.29 -22.00
CA ASP A 334 -1.83 13.92 -21.49
C ASP A 334 -2.47 12.94 -22.49
N PRO A 335 -1.69 12.04 -23.12
CA PRO A 335 -2.20 11.08 -24.08
C PRO A 335 -3.06 9.97 -23.44
N MET A 336 -3.02 9.82 -22.10
CA MET A 336 -3.80 8.84 -21.35
C MET A 336 -5.06 9.43 -20.72
N ARG A 337 -5.31 10.73 -20.87
CA ARG A 337 -6.48 11.36 -20.26
C ARG A 337 -7.77 10.77 -20.82
N ILE A 338 -8.57 10.24 -19.93
CA ILE A 338 -9.98 9.90 -20.16
C ILE A 338 -10.80 10.93 -19.39
N THR A 339 -11.81 11.52 -20.05
CA THR A 339 -12.61 12.59 -19.46
C THR A 339 -14.04 12.50 -19.97
N ASN A 340 -14.98 12.82 -19.10
CA ASN A 340 -16.40 12.95 -19.39
C ASN A 340 -16.88 14.40 -19.20
N LEU A 341 -15.97 15.37 -19.23
CA LEU A 341 -16.29 16.76 -18.94
C LEU A 341 -17.14 17.42 -20.04
N ASP A 342 -17.15 16.89 -21.25
CA ASP A 342 -18.05 17.23 -22.35
C ASP A 342 -19.44 16.57 -22.22
N LEU A 343 -19.58 15.57 -21.34
CA LEU A 343 -20.86 14.91 -21.09
C LEU A 343 -21.63 15.66 -19.99
N GLY A 344 -22.95 15.71 -20.14
CA GLY A 344 -23.84 16.19 -19.09
C GLY A 344 -23.90 15.23 -17.91
N VAL A 345 -24.50 15.69 -16.81
CA VAL A 345 -24.94 14.80 -15.73
C VAL A 345 -26.02 13.86 -16.30
N TYR A 346 -26.15 12.64 -15.76
CA TYR A 346 -27.26 11.75 -16.14
C TYR A 346 -28.60 12.47 -16.02
N ASN A 347 -29.44 12.39 -17.06
CA ASN A 347 -30.68 13.18 -17.17
C ASN A 347 -31.56 13.12 -15.92
N ASP A 348 -31.74 11.93 -15.34
CA ASP A 348 -32.57 11.74 -14.15
C ASP A 348 -31.99 12.48 -12.92
N LEU A 349 -30.66 12.48 -12.75
CA LEU A 349 -29.98 13.24 -11.70
C LEU A 349 -30.04 14.75 -11.98
N GLU A 350 -29.90 15.14 -13.24
CA GLU A 350 -30.03 16.55 -13.63
C GLU A 350 -31.42 17.10 -13.30
N GLU A 351 -32.48 16.33 -13.57
CA GLU A 351 -33.85 16.70 -13.22
C GLU A 351 -34.03 16.84 -11.69
N VAL A 352 -33.52 15.88 -10.92
CA VAL A 352 -33.53 15.92 -9.44
C VAL A 352 -32.83 17.17 -8.91
N PHE A 353 -31.64 17.50 -9.43
CA PHE A 353 -30.90 18.70 -9.02
C PHE A 353 -31.58 19.99 -9.44
N ARG A 354 -32.19 20.02 -10.63
CA ARG A 354 -32.92 21.19 -11.16
C ARG A 354 -34.19 21.48 -10.35
N ASN A 355 -34.90 20.43 -9.95
CA ASN A 355 -36.11 20.54 -9.13
C ASN A 355 -35.81 20.74 -7.64
N GLU A 356 -34.52 20.72 -7.25
CA GLU A 356 -34.06 20.75 -5.85
C GLU A 356 -34.80 19.73 -4.96
N SER A 357 -35.17 18.57 -5.54
CA SER A 357 -35.98 17.55 -4.85
C SER A 357 -35.18 16.75 -3.82
N VAL A 358 -33.85 16.79 -3.92
CA VAL A 358 -32.91 16.24 -2.93
C VAL A 358 -31.99 17.37 -2.48
N LEU A 359 -31.94 17.61 -1.17
CA LEU A 359 -31.05 18.60 -0.58
C LEU A 359 -29.79 17.91 -0.04
N ILE A 360 -28.61 18.39 -0.42
CA ILE A 360 -27.34 17.93 0.16
C ILE A 360 -26.79 19.04 1.05
N SER A 361 -27.12 19.00 2.34
CA SER A 361 -26.58 19.91 3.35
C SER A 361 -25.23 19.41 3.87
N HIS A 362 -25.11 18.12 4.14
CA HIS A 362 -23.92 17.48 4.71
C HIS A 362 -23.37 16.40 3.77
N VAL A 363 -22.09 16.07 3.94
CA VAL A 363 -21.38 15.02 3.20
C VAL A 363 -20.54 14.20 4.17
N LEU A 364 -20.76 12.89 4.19
CA LEU A 364 -19.94 11.92 4.92
C LEU A 364 -19.20 11.05 3.91
N LEU A 365 -17.87 11.10 3.93
CA LEU A 365 -16.99 10.27 3.13
C LEU A 365 -16.40 9.17 4.02
N ILE A 366 -16.88 7.95 3.89
CA ILE A 366 -16.45 6.80 4.68
C ILE A 366 -15.52 5.94 3.82
N THR A 367 -14.24 5.97 4.16
CA THR A 367 -13.23 5.09 3.58
C THR A 367 -13.07 3.86 4.46
N MET A 368 -13.37 2.69 3.92
CA MET A 368 -13.35 1.43 4.65
C MET A 368 -12.04 0.70 4.38
N GLU A 369 -11.28 0.42 5.44
CA GLU A 369 -9.99 -0.28 5.35
C GLU A 369 -10.17 -1.72 4.85
N SER A 370 -9.32 -2.15 3.93
CA SER A 370 -9.30 -3.49 3.34
C SER A 370 -10.68 -3.96 2.82
N ALA A 371 -11.57 -3.03 2.48
CA ALA A 371 -12.94 -3.34 2.10
C ALA A 371 -13.05 -3.64 0.60
N ARG A 372 -13.63 -4.79 0.27
CA ARG A 372 -13.70 -5.28 -1.11
C ARG A 372 -15.11 -5.33 -1.64
N LYS A 373 -15.27 -5.00 -2.93
CA LYS A 373 -16.59 -4.99 -3.57
C LYS A 373 -17.24 -6.36 -3.69
N ASP A 374 -16.46 -7.45 -3.76
CA ASP A 374 -16.99 -8.82 -3.79
C ASP A 374 -17.52 -9.30 -2.42
N MET A 375 -17.34 -8.50 -1.37
CA MET A 375 -17.84 -8.73 -0.01
C MET A 375 -18.81 -7.64 0.47
N PHE A 376 -19.04 -6.59 -0.34
CA PHE A 376 -19.84 -5.41 0.00
C PHE A 376 -20.99 -5.19 -1.01
N PRO A 377 -22.09 -5.94 -0.92
CA PRO A 377 -22.29 -7.07 -0.01
C PRO A 377 -21.83 -8.41 -0.62
N MET A 378 -21.70 -9.43 0.22
CA MET A 378 -21.45 -10.80 -0.25
C MET A 378 -22.66 -11.33 -1.04
N GLN A 379 -22.40 -12.04 -2.15
CA GLN A 379 -23.43 -12.65 -2.98
C GLN A 379 -23.24 -14.16 -3.15
N GLU A 380 -24.35 -14.90 -3.15
CA GLU A 380 -24.38 -16.34 -3.38
C GLU A 380 -23.86 -16.70 -4.78
N GLY A 381 -22.86 -17.57 -4.82
CA GLY A 381 -22.23 -18.03 -6.06
C GLY A 381 -21.05 -17.17 -6.53
N SER A 382 -20.71 -16.10 -5.79
CA SER A 382 -19.43 -15.39 -5.95
C SER A 382 -18.24 -16.30 -5.64
N PHE A 383 -17.03 -15.92 -6.08
CA PHE A 383 -15.83 -16.73 -5.89
C PHE A 383 -15.54 -17.01 -4.40
N VAL A 384 -15.53 -15.97 -3.57
CA VAL A 384 -15.26 -16.11 -2.12
C VAL A 384 -16.36 -16.92 -1.44
N HIS A 385 -17.62 -16.68 -1.79
CA HIS A 385 -18.75 -17.46 -1.27
C HIS A 385 -18.57 -18.96 -1.55
N LYS A 386 -18.31 -19.34 -2.81
CA LYS A 386 -18.08 -20.73 -3.20
C LYS A 386 -16.91 -21.35 -2.45
N ALA A 387 -15.78 -20.65 -2.37
CA ALA A 387 -14.61 -21.12 -1.64
C ALA A 387 -14.90 -21.39 -0.16
N ILE A 388 -15.70 -20.54 0.50
CA ILE A 388 -16.12 -20.75 1.88
C ILE A 388 -17.05 -21.96 1.97
N ILE A 389 -18.09 -22.06 1.13
CA ILE A 389 -19.03 -23.19 1.16
C ILE A 389 -18.33 -24.53 0.90
N GLU A 390 -17.47 -24.60 -0.11
CA GLU A 390 -16.70 -25.80 -0.47
C GLU A 390 -15.69 -26.22 0.62
N SER A 391 -15.25 -25.28 1.46
CA SER A 391 -14.39 -25.60 2.61
C SER A 391 -15.11 -26.37 3.73
N ASN A 392 -16.45 -26.38 3.74
CA ASN A 392 -17.28 -27.01 4.77
C ASN A 392 -17.80 -28.40 4.36
N GLU A 393 -18.18 -29.21 5.35
CA GLU A 393 -18.84 -30.50 5.10
C GLU A 393 -20.22 -30.30 4.46
N GLU A 394 -20.64 -31.22 3.59
CA GLU A 394 -21.89 -31.09 2.81
C GLU A 394 -23.12 -30.87 3.70
N GLU A 395 -23.13 -31.48 4.89
CA GLU A 395 -24.19 -31.32 5.88
C GLU A 395 -24.24 -29.91 6.51
N GLU A 396 -23.10 -29.23 6.63
CA GLU A 396 -22.99 -27.89 7.20
C GLU A 396 -23.23 -26.77 6.18
N GLN A 397 -23.05 -27.05 4.88
CA GLN A 397 -23.09 -26.03 3.82
C GLN A 397 -24.38 -25.19 3.83
N LYS A 398 -25.52 -25.80 4.12
CA LYS A 398 -26.81 -25.08 4.19
C LYS A 398 -26.85 -24.07 5.33
N GLU A 399 -26.33 -24.44 6.50
CA GLU A 399 -26.24 -23.56 7.66
C GLU A 399 -25.25 -22.42 7.40
N LYS A 400 -24.07 -22.74 6.87
CA LYS A 400 -23.04 -21.76 6.50
C LYS A 400 -23.54 -20.77 5.45
N ASN A 401 -24.29 -21.24 4.46
CA ASN A 401 -24.87 -20.36 3.45
C ASN A 401 -25.88 -19.36 4.08
N LYS A 402 -26.69 -19.82 5.04
CA LYS A 402 -27.57 -18.93 5.81
C LYS A 402 -26.78 -17.93 6.66
N LEU A 403 -25.70 -18.37 7.32
CA LEU A 403 -24.84 -17.50 8.11
C LEU A 403 -24.17 -16.42 7.25
N LEU A 404 -23.67 -16.77 6.06
CA LEU A 404 -23.09 -15.83 5.11
C LEU A 404 -24.12 -14.80 4.60
N SER A 405 -25.39 -15.16 4.51
CA SER A 405 -26.47 -14.22 4.14
C SER A 405 -26.70 -13.09 5.15
N GLN A 406 -26.08 -13.20 6.34
CA GLN A 406 -26.13 -12.22 7.43
C GLN A 406 -24.77 -11.57 7.70
N LEU A 407 -23.80 -11.74 6.78
CA LEU A 407 -22.45 -11.22 6.96
C LEU A 407 -22.38 -9.68 6.88
N THR A 408 -23.08 -9.10 5.91
CA THR A 408 -23.05 -7.65 5.60
C THR A 408 -24.46 -7.09 5.34
N PRO A 409 -25.39 -7.17 6.32
CA PRO A 409 -26.77 -6.73 6.15
C PRO A 409 -26.92 -5.22 5.88
N VAL A 410 -26.00 -4.36 6.33
CA VAL A 410 -26.05 -2.92 6.03
C VAL A 410 -25.66 -2.67 4.58
N ALA A 411 -24.57 -3.30 4.10
CA ALA A 411 -24.16 -3.22 2.70
C ALA A 411 -25.26 -3.70 1.75
N HIS A 412 -26.00 -4.76 2.09
CA HIS A 412 -27.15 -5.22 1.32
C HIS A 412 -28.23 -4.14 1.17
N GLN A 413 -28.54 -3.42 2.25
CA GLN A 413 -29.52 -2.34 2.22
C GLN A 413 -29.05 -1.16 1.38
N ILE A 414 -27.87 -0.61 1.67
CA ILE A 414 -27.43 0.62 1.00
C ILE A 414 -27.04 0.43 -0.47
N THR A 415 -26.81 -0.81 -0.92
CA THR A 415 -26.53 -1.10 -2.33
C THR A 415 -27.75 -1.59 -3.11
N GLY A 416 -28.81 -2.01 -2.41
CA GLY A 416 -29.97 -2.70 -2.98
C GLY A 416 -29.65 -4.11 -3.53
N GLU A 417 -28.43 -4.63 -3.34
CA GLU A 417 -28.04 -5.94 -3.86
C GLU A 417 -28.45 -7.08 -2.91
N GLY A 418 -29.12 -8.10 -3.45
CA GLY A 418 -29.51 -9.29 -2.70
C GLY A 418 -28.37 -10.28 -2.47
N PHE A 419 -28.48 -11.10 -1.42
CA PHE A 419 -27.58 -12.23 -1.20
C PHE A 419 -27.90 -13.39 -2.16
N TRP A 420 -29.19 -13.77 -2.25
CA TRP A 420 -29.62 -14.97 -2.98
C TRP A 420 -29.60 -14.75 -4.50
N ASN A 421 -28.97 -15.68 -5.24
CA ASN A 421 -28.94 -15.60 -6.71
C ASN A 421 -30.30 -15.94 -7.35
N LYS A 422 -31.13 -16.71 -6.63
CA LYS A 422 -32.48 -17.11 -7.03
C LYS A 422 -33.42 -16.94 -5.84
N LEU A 423 -34.30 -15.95 -5.95
CA LEU A 423 -35.37 -15.70 -4.98
C LEU A 423 -36.47 -16.75 -5.09
N LYS A 424 -36.80 -17.40 -3.98
CA LYS A 424 -38.02 -18.23 -3.87
C LYS A 424 -39.24 -17.32 -3.68
N PRO A 425 -40.46 -17.77 -4.05
CA PRO A 425 -41.69 -17.04 -3.72
C PRO A 425 -41.75 -16.72 -2.22
N ASN A 426 -42.01 -15.46 -1.87
CA ASN A 426 -42.08 -14.94 -0.49
C ASN A 426 -40.77 -14.97 0.33
N GLN A 427 -39.61 -15.14 -0.31
CA GLN A 427 -38.31 -15.01 0.35
C GLN A 427 -37.74 -13.59 0.16
N SER A 428 -37.24 -12.98 1.24
CA SER A 428 -36.50 -11.71 1.14
C SER A 428 -35.15 -11.91 0.43
N ALA A 429 -34.69 -10.89 -0.29
CA ALA A 429 -33.38 -10.89 -0.97
C ALA A 429 -32.20 -11.08 -0.01
N PHE A 430 -32.37 -10.70 1.25
CA PHE A 430 -31.45 -10.90 2.36
C PHE A 430 -32.22 -10.77 3.69
N GLY A 431 -31.67 -11.32 4.78
CA GLY A 431 -32.24 -11.18 6.12
C GLY A 431 -31.56 -10.06 6.89
N ILE A 432 -32.33 -9.22 7.59
CA ILE A 432 -31.80 -8.16 8.45
C ILE A 432 -31.90 -8.65 9.91
N PRO A 433 -30.78 -8.89 10.61
CA PRO A 433 -30.80 -9.27 12.02
C PRO A 433 -31.43 -8.19 12.90
N ASP A 434 -32.04 -8.60 14.02
CA ASP A 434 -32.58 -7.66 15.00
C ASP A 434 -31.48 -6.75 15.56
N GLY A 435 -31.78 -5.47 15.76
CA GLY A 435 -30.81 -4.45 16.19
C GLY A 435 -29.94 -3.88 15.07
N THR A 436 -30.04 -4.38 13.83
CA THR A 436 -29.38 -3.76 12.67
C THR A 436 -30.15 -2.50 12.24
N TRP A 437 -29.42 -1.47 11.82
CA TRP A 437 -29.98 -0.29 11.17
C TRP A 437 -30.84 -0.69 9.96
N LYS A 438 -31.95 0.03 9.74
CA LYS A 438 -32.92 -0.24 8.68
C LYS A 438 -33.09 0.96 7.77
N ASP A 439 -32.79 0.77 6.49
CA ASP A 439 -33.04 1.79 5.49
C ASP A 439 -34.56 1.99 5.28
N SER A 440 -34.94 3.22 4.94
CA SER A 440 -36.29 3.60 4.55
C SER A 440 -36.59 3.36 3.07
N ALA A 441 -35.57 3.02 2.27
CA ALA A 441 -35.72 2.70 0.85
C ALA A 441 -36.68 1.52 0.61
N ALA A 442 -37.38 1.56 -0.53
CA ALA A 442 -38.29 0.48 -0.92
C ALA A 442 -37.54 -0.85 -1.14
N PRO A 443 -38.19 -2.02 -1.01
CA PRO A 443 -37.53 -3.31 -1.21
C PRO A 443 -36.82 -3.42 -2.56
N GLY A 444 -35.54 -3.80 -2.53
CA GLY A 444 -34.69 -3.92 -3.74
C GLY A 444 -34.12 -2.59 -4.25
N MET A 445 -34.39 -1.47 -3.56
CA MET A 445 -33.74 -0.19 -3.80
C MET A 445 -32.57 0.01 -2.82
N GLY A 446 -31.68 0.92 -3.18
CA GLY A 446 -30.54 1.37 -2.39
C GLY A 446 -29.92 2.62 -3.01
N GLY A 447 -28.73 2.99 -2.56
CA GLY A 447 -27.93 4.08 -3.14
C GLY A 447 -27.31 3.73 -4.49
N LEU A 448 -26.63 4.72 -5.09
CA LEU A 448 -25.89 4.54 -6.33
C LEU A 448 -24.69 3.61 -6.11
N ASN A 449 -24.80 2.38 -6.62
CA ASN A 449 -23.79 1.34 -6.46
C ASN A 449 -22.92 1.22 -7.73
N ILE A 450 -21.64 1.57 -7.61
CA ILE A 450 -20.69 1.56 -8.73
C ILE A 450 -19.95 0.22 -8.78
N LYS A 451 -20.17 -0.55 -9.85
CA LYS A 451 -19.44 -1.80 -10.13
C LYS A 451 -18.18 -1.50 -10.94
N GLY A 452 -17.05 -2.04 -10.51
CA GLY A 452 -15.77 -1.85 -11.20
C GLY A 452 -15.04 -0.55 -10.82
N ALA A 453 -15.39 0.09 -9.70
CA ALA A 453 -14.53 1.09 -9.10
C ALA A 453 -13.18 0.45 -8.70
N VAL A 454 -12.08 1.14 -9.01
CA VAL A 454 -10.73 0.70 -8.69
C VAL A 454 -10.12 1.73 -7.75
N THR A 455 -9.41 1.22 -6.75
CA THR A 455 -8.74 2.04 -5.73
C THR A 455 -7.56 2.79 -6.31
N GLY A 456 -7.22 3.93 -5.69
CA GLY A 456 -6.16 4.80 -6.18
C GLY A 456 -4.76 4.24 -5.91
N SER A 457 -4.61 3.41 -4.89
CA SER A 457 -3.35 2.82 -4.46
C SER A 457 -3.59 1.54 -3.64
N THR A 458 -2.52 0.79 -3.42
CA THR A 458 -2.50 -0.36 -2.50
C THR A 458 -2.04 0.03 -1.09
N LEU A 459 -2.00 1.33 -0.76
CA LEU A 459 -1.71 1.87 0.57
C LEU A 459 -2.85 2.81 0.97
N SER A 460 -3.50 2.55 2.12
CA SER A 460 -4.75 3.21 2.52
C SER A 460 -4.68 4.74 2.45
N ALA A 461 -3.67 5.33 3.11
CA ALA A 461 -3.50 6.79 3.15
C ALA A 461 -3.26 7.40 1.76
N LYS A 462 -2.60 6.65 0.88
CA LYS A 462 -2.28 7.11 -0.48
C LYS A 462 -3.55 7.18 -1.35
N SER A 463 -4.51 6.30 -1.11
CA SER A 463 -5.83 6.35 -1.76
C SER A 463 -6.67 7.57 -1.38
N PHE A 464 -6.38 8.25 -0.26
CA PHE A 464 -7.08 9.49 0.13
C PHE A 464 -6.90 10.60 -0.92
N ILE A 465 -5.75 10.62 -1.60
CA ILE A 465 -5.46 11.59 -2.66
C ILE A 465 -6.44 11.41 -3.84
N GLY A 466 -6.77 10.16 -4.16
CA GLY A 466 -7.79 9.82 -5.15
C GLY A 466 -9.18 10.25 -4.71
N SER A 467 -9.61 9.88 -3.50
CA SER A 467 -10.98 10.14 -3.02
C SER A 467 -11.25 11.61 -2.65
N HIS A 468 -10.25 12.34 -2.17
CA HIS A 468 -10.40 13.74 -1.73
C HIS A 468 -10.03 14.75 -2.79
N CYS A 469 -9.06 14.42 -3.65
CA CYS A 469 -8.52 15.37 -4.63
C CYS A 469 -8.77 14.96 -6.07
N GLY A 470 -9.17 13.72 -6.36
CA GLY A 470 -9.28 13.21 -7.73
C GLY A 470 -7.91 13.09 -8.41
N VAL A 471 -6.84 12.87 -7.64
CA VAL A 471 -5.46 12.80 -8.12
C VAL A 471 -4.97 11.35 -8.06
N HIS A 472 -4.25 10.92 -9.11
CA HIS A 472 -3.57 9.64 -9.08
C HIS A 472 -2.31 9.74 -8.21
N PRO A 473 -2.12 8.82 -7.26
CA PRO A 473 -0.91 8.78 -6.46
C PRO A 473 0.34 8.45 -7.29
N LEU A 474 1.51 8.84 -6.77
CA LEU A 474 2.80 8.57 -7.40
C LEU A 474 3.09 7.06 -7.37
N PRO A 475 3.65 6.46 -8.44
CA PRO A 475 3.99 5.04 -8.49
C PRO A 475 5.31 4.76 -7.77
N VAL A 476 5.35 5.14 -6.49
CA VAL A 476 6.51 5.04 -5.60
C VAL A 476 6.05 4.48 -4.27
N ASP A 477 6.95 3.81 -3.55
CA ASP A 477 6.62 3.26 -2.25
C ASP A 477 6.35 4.38 -1.24
N PHE A 478 5.53 4.10 -0.23
CA PHE A 478 5.18 5.03 0.85
C PHE A 478 4.51 6.34 0.35
N LEU A 479 4.17 7.20 1.31
CA LEU A 479 3.45 8.44 1.13
C LEU A 479 4.36 9.59 0.66
N GLU A 480 5.13 9.38 -0.41
CA GLU A 480 6.07 10.38 -0.93
C GLU A 480 5.37 11.63 -1.49
N GLU A 481 4.06 11.57 -1.73
CA GLU A 481 3.25 12.73 -2.11
C GLU A 481 3.39 13.88 -1.13
N VAL A 482 3.63 13.60 0.17
CA VAL A 482 3.83 14.61 1.21
C VAL A 482 5.09 15.45 1.04
N THR A 483 6.01 15.04 0.16
CA THR A 483 7.21 15.80 -0.20
C THR A 483 6.98 16.76 -1.37
N THR A 484 5.80 16.67 -1.99
CA THR A 484 5.41 17.44 -3.16
C THR A 484 4.11 18.21 -2.88
N ASN A 485 3.68 19.00 -3.86
CA ASN A 485 2.40 19.68 -3.81
C ASN A 485 1.36 18.91 -4.64
N ILE A 486 0.18 18.66 -4.07
CA ILE A 486 -0.94 18.00 -4.78
C ILE A 486 -1.45 18.94 -5.89
N TYR A 487 -1.23 18.59 -7.16
CA TYR A 487 -1.36 19.52 -8.29
C TYR A 487 -2.77 20.10 -8.55
N GLN A 488 -3.80 19.71 -7.80
CA GLN A 488 -5.14 20.30 -7.88
C GLN A 488 -5.81 20.35 -6.50
N PRO A 489 -6.74 21.30 -6.28
CA PRO A 489 -7.40 21.46 -4.99
C PRO A 489 -8.28 20.26 -4.65
N CYS A 490 -8.15 19.79 -3.42
CA CYS A 490 -9.02 18.77 -2.83
C CYS A 490 -10.36 19.34 -2.35
N ILE A 491 -11.33 18.46 -2.06
CA ILE A 491 -12.68 18.85 -1.59
C ILE A 491 -12.62 19.87 -0.44
N PRO A 492 -11.86 19.65 0.66
CA PRO A 492 -11.78 20.62 1.75
C PRO A 492 -11.31 22.01 1.32
N HIS A 493 -10.35 22.11 0.39
CA HIS A 493 -9.91 23.39 -0.17
C HIS A 493 -11.04 24.12 -0.91
N ILE A 494 -11.83 23.37 -1.70
CA ILE A 494 -12.97 23.91 -2.44
C ILE A 494 -14.06 24.40 -1.46
N LEU A 495 -14.34 23.63 -0.41
CA LEU A 495 -15.30 24.01 0.62
C LEU A 495 -14.85 25.27 1.39
N ASN A 496 -13.55 25.37 1.68
CA ASN A 496 -12.97 26.57 2.29
C ASN A 496 -13.05 27.80 1.37
N LEU A 497 -12.79 27.64 0.06
CA LEU A 497 -13.02 28.71 -0.92
C LEU A 497 -14.47 29.20 -0.88
N PHE A 498 -15.46 28.29 -0.76
CA PHE A 498 -16.86 28.69 -0.61
C PHE A 498 -17.15 29.45 0.68
N ASN A 499 -16.43 29.17 1.78
CA ASN A 499 -16.58 29.91 3.02
C ASN A 499 -16.03 31.33 2.90
N GLN A 500 -14.82 31.48 2.34
CA GLN A 500 -14.21 32.79 2.10
C GLN A 500 -15.07 33.67 1.19
N ALA A 501 -15.68 33.06 0.16
CA ALA A 501 -16.61 33.78 -0.72
C ALA A 501 -17.82 34.34 0.07
N LYS A 502 -18.37 33.58 1.02
CA LYS A 502 -19.51 34.03 1.86
C LYS A 502 -19.11 35.14 2.82
N GLU A 503 -17.93 35.08 3.42
CA GLU A 503 -17.41 36.13 4.32
C GLU A 503 -17.31 37.48 3.60
N GLY A 504 -16.76 37.50 2.39
CA GLY A 504 -16.71 38.70 1.57
C GLY A 504 -18.09 39.27 1.19
N HIS A 505 -19.15 38.46 1.20
CA HIS A 505 -20.53 38.91 1.01
C HIS A 505 -21.16 39.43 2.31
N GLU A 506 -20.88 38.81 3.46
CA GLU A 506 -21.37 39.23 4.78
C GLU A 506 -20.75 40.57 5.21
N GLU A 507 -19.44 40.77 5.01
CA GLU A 507 -18.77 42.05 5.27
C GLU A 507 -19.35 43.21 4.43
N ARG A 508 -19.77 42.93 3.19
CA ARG A 508 -20.44 43.92 2.32
C ARG A 508 -21.91 44.16 2.70
N ALA A 509 -22.55 43.19 3.34
CA ALA A 509 -23.95 43.26 3.77
C ALA A 509 -24.13 43.83 5.19
N ALA A 510 -23.07 43.88 6.01
CA ALA A 510 -23.08 44.39 7.39
C ALA A 510 -23.52 45.87 7.54
N GLY A 511 -23.73 46.59 6.44
CA GLY A 511 -24.36 47.92 6.43
C GLY A 511 -25.88 47.92 6.59
N ASN A 512 -26.57 46.78 6.44
CA ASN A 512 -28.03 46.71 6.56
C ASN A 512 -28.54 45.37 7.14
N HIS A 513 -29.05 45.45 8.37
CA HIS A 513 -30.18 44.71 8.95
C HIS A 513 -29.98 43.67 10.05
N SER A 514 -31.02 43.72 10.90
CA SER A 514 -31.37 42.97 12.09
C SER A 514 -31.47 41.46 11.89
N ALA A 515 -30.99 40.73 12.90
CA ALA A 515 -31.10 39.29 13.02
C ALA A 515 -32.57 38.82 12.99
N SER A 516 -32.89 37.95 12.02
CA SER A 516 -34.10 37.12 12.07
C SER A 516 -33.76 35.79 12.74
N ASN A 517 -34.61 35.29 13.65
CA ASN A 517 -34.48 33.99 14.33
C ASN A 517 -34.69 32.76 13.41
N LYS A 518 -34.40 32.84 12.12
CA LYS A 518 -34.56 31.73 11.16
C LYS A 518 -33.20 31.16 10.78
N VAL A 519 -33.10 29.83 10.78
CA VAL A 519 -31.93 29.09 10.29
C VAL A 519 -31.59 29.57 8.87
N PRO A 520 -30.34 29.97 8.57
CA PRO A 520 -29.95 30.39 7.25
C PRO A 520 -30.19 29.30 6.20
N HIS A 521 -30.60 29.72 5.00
CA HIS A 521 -30.69 28.82 3.85
C HIS A 521 -29.37 28.06 3.64
N VAL A 522 -29.41 26.78 3.27
CA VAL A 522 -28.24 25.89 3.11
C VAL A 522 -27.08 26.51 2.31
N LYS A 523 -27.36 27.24 1.23
CA LYS A 523 -26.33 27.90 0.40
C LYS A 523 -25.58 29.03 1.14
N LYS A 524 -26.14 29.57 2.22
CA LYS A 524 -25.53 30.60 3.09
C LYS A 524 -24.74 30.02 4.26
N ARG A 525 -25.04 28.79 4.68
CA ARG A 525 -24.34 28.11 5.78
C ARG A 525 -22.88 27.81 5.41
N LYS A 526 -21.93 28.04 6.32
CA LYS A 526 -20.50 27.72 6.12
C LYS A 526 -20.27 26.20 6.17
N TRP A 527 -19.20 25.73 5.53
CA TRP A 527 -18.75 24.34 5.58
C TRP A 527 -17.72 24.14 6.68
N ARG A 528 -17.84 23.06 7.43
CA ARG A 528 -16.82 22.57 8.35
C ARG A 528 -16.32 21.23 7.85
N SER A 529 -15.00 21.10 7.70
CA SER A 529 -14.37 19.86 7.26
C SER A 529 -13.65 19.21 8.44
N ARG A 530 -13.91 17.91 8.69
CA ARG A 530 -13.28 17.15 9.77
C ARG A 530 -12.86 15.77 9.30
N PHE A 531 -11.74 15.27 9.83
CA PHE A 531 -11.26 13.91 9.58
C PHE A 531 -11.27 13.09 10.87
N ILE A 532 -11.82 11.87 10.87
CA ILE A 532 -11.95 11.05 12.08
C ILE A 532 -11.49 9.62 11.80
N GLN A 533 -10.61 9.07 12.64
CA GLN A 533 -10.21 7.66 12.62
C GLN A 533 -9.82 7.16 14.02
N ALA A 534 -10.02 5.86 14.28
CA ALA A 534 -9.60 5.23 15.54
C ALA A 534 -8.11 4.83 15.58
N SER A 535 -7.41 4.99 14.45
CA SER A 535 -6.00 4.69 14.25
C SER A 535 -5.10 5.93 14.38
N THR A 536 -3.80 5.69 14.56
CA THR A 536 -2.77 6.75 14.54
C THR A 536 -2.64 7.34 13.15
N ASP A 537 -2.47 8.66 13.04
CA ASP A 537 -2.06 9.33 11.81
C ASP A 537 -0.54 9.54 11.72
N GLY A 538 0.21 9.00 12.69
CA GLY A 538 1.67 9.06 12.71
C GLY A 538 2.32 8.17 11.67
N TYR A 539 1.64 7.10 11.23
CA TYR A 539 2.18 6.14 10.28
C TYR A 539 2.36 6.76 8.89
N ASP A 540 3.55 6.58 8.32
CA ASP A 540 3.97 7.05 7.00
C ASP A 540 3.61 8.52 6.73
N ARG A 541 3.73 9.37 7.76
CA ARG A 541 3.45 10.82 7.69
C ARG A 541 2.00 11.14 7.26
N GLN A 542 1.03 10.27 7.52
CA GLN A 542 -0.38 10.51 7.19
C GLN A 542 -0.90 11.85 7.73
N GLY A 543 -0.55 12.24 8.96
CA GLY A 543 -0.95 13.53 9.52
C GLY A 543 -0.45 14.76 8.73
N LYS A 544 0.67 14.62 8.00
CA LYS A 544 1.11 15.65 7.04
C LYS A 544 0.25 15.64 5.77
N LEU A 545 -0.10 14.46 5.27
CA LEU A 545 -0.99 14.32 4.14
C LEU A 545 -2.37 14.93 4.45
N ASN A 546 -2.97 14.61 5.60
CA ASN A 546 -4.26 15.15 6.03
C ASN A 546 -4.28 16.69 5.94
N LYS A 547 -3.22 17.36 6.40
CA LYS A 547 -3.06 18.82 6.27
C LYS A 547 -2.95 19.26 4.81
N GLN A 548 -2.20 18.55 3.97
CA GLN A 548 -2.10 18.82 2.54
C GLN A 548 -3.40 18.57 1.77
N LEU A 549 -4.33 17.75 2.28
CA LEU A 549 -5.68 17.59 1.73
C LEU A 549 -6.60 18.78 2.05
N GLY A 550 -6.14 19.73 2.85
CA GLY A 550 -6.91 20.90 3.31
C GLY A 550 -7.75 20.62 4.55
N LEU A 551 -7.45 19.55 5.29
CA LEU A 551 -8.13 19.22 6.55
C LEU A 551 -7.39 19.88 7.71
N SER A 552 -8.10 20.69 8.49
CA SER A 552 -7.54 21.44 9.61
C SER A 552 -7.91 20.88 10.99
N ASP A 553 -8.96 20.07 11.07
CA ASP A 553 -9.50 19.48 12.30
C ASP A 553 -9.57 17.95 12.13
N PHE A 554 -8.83 17.22 12.97
CA PHE A 554 -8.80 15.76 12.93
C PHE A 554 -8.82 15.14 14.31
N ILE A 555 -9.58 14.04 14.45
CA ILE A 555 -9.64 13.19 15.63
C ILE A 555 -9.00 11.86 15.26
N VAL A 556 -7.94 11.52 15.97
CA VAL A 556 -7.12 10.32 15.72
C VAL A 556 -6.92 9.57 17.03
N LYS A 557 -6.24 8.42 16.99
CA LYS A 557 -5.87 7.67 18.19
C LYS A 557 -5.27 8.56 19.30
N GLU A 558 -4.35 9.45 18.94
CA GLU A 558 -3.65 10.31 19.88
C GLU A 558 -4.62 11.20 20.67
N THR A 559 -5.74 11.63 20.04
CA THR A 559 -6.83 12.37 20.69
C THR A 559 -7.53 11.54 21.76
N LEU A 560 -7.67 10.22 21.59
CA LEU A 560 -8.26 9.33 22.60
C LEU A 560 -7.31 9.08 23.77
N THR A 561 -6.00 9.11 23.52
CA THR A 561 -4.98 8.83 24.54
C THR A 561 -4.56 10.05 25.35
N ASP A 562 -4.91 11.26 24.92
CA ASP A 562 -4.60 12.50 25.61
C ASP A 562 -5.48 12.66 26.86
N PRO A 563 -4.92 12.70 28.09
CA PRO A 563 -5.70 12.87 29.32
C PRO A 563 -6.50 14.17 29.41
N THR A 564 -6.20 15.16 28.56
CA THR A 564 -6.93 16.44 28.48
C THR A 564 -8.11 16.39 27.52
N SER A 565 -8.22 15.34 26.71
CA SER A 565 -9.30 15.15 25.75
C SER A 565 -10.60 14.75 26.42
N LYS A 566 -11.73 15.28 25.92
CA LYS A 566 -13.09 14.87 26.32
C LYS A 566 -13.33 13.37 26.09
N TYR A 567 -12.61 12.75 25.17
CA TYR A 567 -12.79 11.35 24.76
C TYR A 567 -11.90 10.38 25.53
N TYR A 568 -11.09 10.88 26.48
CA TYR A 568 -10.27 10.03 27.34
C TYR A 568 -11.03 9.52 28.58
N PRO A 569 -10.78 8.28 29.04
CA PRO A 569 -10.00 7.24 28.38
C PRO A 569 -10.84 6.45 27.35
N PRO A 570 -10.21 5.80 26.35
CA PRO A 570 -10.90 4.87 25.46
C PRO A 570 -11.50 3.71 26.24
N LYS A 571 -12.67 3.21 25.81
CA LYS A 571 -13.40 2.17 26.54
C LYS A 571 -12.83 0.77 26.29
N HIS A 572 -12.34 0.53 25.08
CA HIS A 572 -11.76 -0.74 24.66
C HIS A 572 -10.23 -0.64 24.54
N PRO A 573 -9.51 -1.77 24.71
CA PRO A 573 -8.09 -1.82 24.42
C PRO A 573 -7.81 -1.69 22.91
N GLU A 574 -6.57 -1.35 22.55
CA GLU A 574 -6.12 -1.34 21.16
C GLU A 574 -6.33 -2.73 20.52
N LEU A 575 -6.94 -2.77 19.32
CA LEU A 575 -7.16 -4.02 18.60
C LEU A 575 -5.95 -4.43 17.79
N ASN A 576 -5.29 -3.47 17.13
CA ASN A 576 -4.15 -3.70 16.27
C ASN A 576 -3.01 -2.75 16.64
N TYR A 577 -1.90 -2.82 15.90
CA TYR A 577 -0.74 -1.97 16.15
C TYR A 577 -0.98 -0.48 15.84
N PHE A 578 -2.07 -0.16 15.12
CA PHE A 578 -2.44 1.20 14.72
C PHE A 578 -3.45 1.88 15.63
N GLY A 579 -4.39 1.17 16.26
CA GLY A 579 -5.44 1.84 17.03
C GLY A 579 -6.50 0.97 17.71
N TYR A 580 -7.58 1.66 18.04
CA TYR A 580 -8.74 1.17 18.78
C TYR A 580 -9.84 0.63 17.85
N PRO A 581 -10.86 -0.08 18.36
CA PRO A 581 -12.05 -0.40 17.57
C PRO A 581 -12.72 0.87 17.02
N ASP A 582 -13.25 0.80 15.80
CA ASP A 582 -13.84 1.97 15.14
C ASP A 582 -15.05 2.55 15.92
N GLU A 583 -15.75 1.73 16.70
CA GLU A 583 -16.85 2.18 17.58
C GLU A 583 -16.42 3.17 18.67
N GLU A 584 -15.13 3.25 19.03
CA GLU A 584 -14.64 4.32 19.92
C GLU A 584 -14.85 5.72 19.32
N MET A 585 -15.00 5.81 17.99
CA MET A 585 -15.29 7.08 17.29
C MET A 585 -16.75 7.51 17.39
N LYS A 586 -17.65 6.67 17.91
CA LYS A 586 -19.09 7.01 18.05
C LYS A 586 -19.35 8.35 18.76
N PRO A 587 -18.81 8.61 19.97
CA PRO A 587 -18.98 9.92 20.60
C PRO A 587 -18.37 11.07 19.77
N CYS A 588 -17.23 10.83 19.11
CA CYS A 588 -16.54 11.82 18.30
C CYS A 588 -17.37 12.25 17.07
N ILE A 589 -17.96 11.27 16.36
CA ILE A 589 -18.84 11.51 15.21
C ILE A 589 -20.13 12.18 15.65
N SER A 590 -20.76 11.71 16.73
CA SER A 590 -21.98 12.32 17.28
C SER A 590 -21.77 13.78 17.64
N ASP A 591 -20.71 14.08 18.42
CA ASP A 591 -20.38 15.45 18.82
C ASP A 591 -20.09 16.33 17.60
N THR A 592 -19.40 15.80 16.58
CA THR A 592 -19.09 16.56 15.36
C THR A 592 -20.36 16.92 14.57
N ILE A 593 -21.36 16.03 14.57
CA ILE A 593 -22.68 16.32 13.99
C ILE A 593 -23.40 17.40 14.82
N ASP A 594 -23.43 17.25 16.14
CA ASP A 594 -24.07 18.21 17.06
C ASP A 594 -23.46 19.61 16.92
N GLU A 595 -22.14 19.71 16.91
CA GLU A 595 -21.41 20.98 16.71
C GLU A 595 -21.78 21.65 15.39
N ALA A 596 -21.90 20.90 14.29
CA ALA A 596 -22.28 21.45 13.00
C ALA A 596 -23.73 21.97 13.00
N LEU A 597 -24.64 21.25 13.67
CA LEU A 597 -26.05 21.64 13.76
C LEU A 597 -26.25 22.87 14.65
N GLU A 598 -25.60 22.92 15.82
CA GLU A 598 -25.66 24.04 16.75
C GLU A 598 -25.16 25.34 16.10
N ASN A 599 -24.11 25.25 15.28
CA ASN A 599 -23.52 26.40 14.59
C ASN A 599 -24.19 26.75 13.25
N ASN A 600 -25.25 26.01 12.85
CA ASN A 600 -25.88 26.15 11.54
C ASN A 600 -24.89 26.02 10.37
N GLU A 601 -23.96 25.07 10.47
CA GLU A 601 -22.95 24.76 9.47
C GLU A 601 -23.37 23.56 8.61
N ARG A 602 -22.63 23.36 7.52
CA ARG A 602 -22.64 22.19 6.66
C ARG A 602 -21.44 21.34 7.01
N LEU A 603 -21.61 20.04 7.14
CA LEU A 603 -20.54 19.14 7.55
C LEU A 603 -19.96 18.41 6.35
N PHE A 604 -18.64 18.44 6.19
CA PHE A 604 -17.88 17.47 5.40
C PHE A 604 -17.05 16.63 6.37
N LEU A 605 -17.51 15.41 6.64
CA LEU A 605 -16.85 14.48 7.54
C LEU A 605 -16.18 13.37 6.73
N SER A 606 -14.86 13.29 6.77
CA SER A 606 -14.11 12.15 6.26
C SER A 606 -13.80 11.18 7.40
N HIS A 607 -14.32 9.96 7.32
CA HIS A 607 -14.09 8.91 8.29
C HIS A 607 -13.31 7.77 7.65
N PHE A 608 -12.27 7.28 8.34
CA PHE A 608 -11.50 6.10 7.94
C PHE A 608 -11.67 5.00 8.98
N THR A 609 -12.14 3.83 8.56
CA THR A 609 -12.23 2.63 9.40
C THR A 609 -10.89 1.92 9.45
N SER A 610 -10.63 1.11 10.47
CA SER A 610 -9.32 0.49 10.70
C SER A 610 -9.37 -0.91 11.30
N THR A 611 -10.54 -1.37 11.77
CA THR A 611 -10.69 -2.66 12.46
C THR A 611 -10.44 -3.86 11.54
N THR A 612 -10.75 -3.70 10.26
CA THR A 612 -10.49 -4.67 9.17
C THR A 612 -9.01 -4.76 8.76
N HIS A 613 -8.13 -3.95 9.34
CA HIS A 613 -6.69 -4.11 9.16
C HIS A 613 -6.19 -5.40 9.83
N HIS A 614 -5.17 -6.03 9.24
CA HIS A 614 -4.45 -7.14 9.88
C HIS A 614 -4.00 -6.76 11.31
N PRO A 615 -4.17 -7.61 12.34
CA PRO A 615 -4.46 -9.05 12.30
C PRO A 615 -5.96 -9.42 12.40
N TRP A 616 -6.85 -8.54 11.96
CA TRP A 616 -8.30 -8.77 11.94
C TRP A 616 -8.88 -9.12 13.32
N LYS A 617 -8.48 -8.34 14.32
CA LYS A 617 -9.01 -8.49 15.68
C LYS A 617 -10.32 -7.72 15.81
N VAL A 618 -11.23 -8.29 16.58
CA VAL A 618 -12.48 -7.68 17.02
C VAL A 618 -12.49 -7.64 18.56
N PRO A 619 -13.28 -6.74 19.19
CA PRO A 619 -13.42 -6.68 20.64
C PRO A 619 -13.75 -8.05 21.28
N TYR A 620 -13.41 -8.26 22.54
CA TYR A 620 -13.51 -9.60 23.16
C TYR A 620 -14.97 -10.06 23.27
N GLU A 621 -15.85 -9.11 23.53
CA GLU A 621 -17.30 -9.20 23.67
C GLU A 621 -18.04 -9.33 22.33
N PHE A 622 -17.37 -9.06 21.21
CA PHE A 622 -17.96 -9.31 19.90
C PHE A 622 -18.03 -10.82 19.65
N ASN A 623 -19.25 -11.33 19.47
CA ASN A 623 -19.49 -12.74 19.16
C ASN A 623 -18.80 -13.09 17.85
N ARG A 624 -17.91 -14.09 17.86
CA ARG A 624 -17.18 -14.52 16.66
C ARG A 624 -17.85 -15.74 16.06
N GLU A 625 -17.97 -15.72 14.73
CA GLU A 625 -18.57 -16.80 13.95
C GLU A 625 -17.50 -17.58 13.20
N LYS A 626 -17.75 -18.88 12.98
CA LYS A 626 -16.90 -19.73 12.14
C LYS A 626 -17.60 -19.98 10.81
N TYR A 627 -17.15 -19.30 9.76
CA TYR A 627 -17.68 -19.36 8.40
C TYR A 627 -17.05 -20.48 7.57
N THR A 628 -15.73 -20.68 7.68
CA THR A 628 -15.01 -21.69 6.90
C THR A 628 -14.93 -23.03 7.62
N GLY A 629 -14.83 -24.12 6.84
CA GLY A 629 -14.61 -25.46 7.35
C GLY A 629 -13.13 -25.82 7.42
N SER A 630 -12.82 -27.10 7.20
CA SER A 630 -11.47 -27.68 7.27
C SER A 630 -10.95 -28.17 5.92
N LYS A 631 -11.77 -28.15 4.86
CA LYS A 631 -11.37 -28.62 3.52
C LYS A 631 -10.63 -27.52 2.76
N GLY A 632 -9.62 -27.94 2.00
CA GLY A 632 -8.78 -27.07 1.20
C GLY A 632 -7.48 -26.70 1.90
N ASN A 633 -6.65 -25.92 1.21
CA ASN A 633 -5.33 -25.50 1.69
C ASN A 633 -5.29 -24.01 2.10
N ALA A 634 -6.46 -23.36 2.19
CA ALA A 634 -6.54 -21.95 2.54
C ALA A 634 -6.31 -21.75 4.04
N ASP A 635 -5.84 -20.57 4.42
CA ASP A 635 -5.75 -20.17 5.83
C ASP A 635 -7.15 -19.83 6.36
N HIS A 636 -7.85 -20.87 6.79
CA HIS A 636 -9.20 -20.81 7.33
C HIS A 636 -9.29 -19.96 8.60
N GLU A 637 -8.24 -19.92 9.42
CA GLU A 637 -8.26 -19.14 10.66
C GLU A 637 -8.25 -17.64 10.35
N ASN A 638 -7.31 -17.20 9.52
CA ASN A 638 -7.21 -15.80 9.14
C ASN A 638 -8.41 -15.34 8.29
N MET A 639 -8.93 -16.22 7.41
CA MET A 639 -10.17 -15.94 6.68
C MET A 639 -11.35 -15.72 7.64
N ASN A 640 -11.52 -16.56 8.68
CA ASN A 640 -12.59 -16.34 9.67
C ASN A 640 -12.41 -15.03 10.44
N LYS A 641 -11.17 -14.68 10.83
CA LYS A 641 -10.90 -13.41 11.50
C LYS A 641 -11.31 -12.23 10.61
N TYR A 642 -10.88 -12.23 9.34
CA TYR A 642 -11.25 -11.21 8.36
C TYR A 642 -12.76 -11.09 8.15
N LEU A 643 -13.48 -12.21 7.99
CA LEU A 643 -14.94 -12.20 7.83
C LEU A 643 -15.65 -11.64 9.08
N ASN A 644 -15.15 -11.92 10.28
CA ASN A 644 -15.71 -11.33 11.50
C ASN A 644 -15.43 -9.83 11.60
N THR A 645 -14.26 -9.34 11.15
CA THR A 645 -14.01 -7.89 11.08
C THR A 645 -14.88 -7.21 10.04
N LEU A 646 -15.18 -7.85 8.90
CA LEU A 646 -16.13 -7.31 7.92
C LEU A 646 -17.54 -7.17 8.50
N ARG A 647 -18.00 -8.18 9.26
CA ARG A 647 -19.31 -8.09 9.94
C ARG A 647 -19.32 -7.00 11.02
N TYR A 648 -18.21 -6.81 11.72
CA TYR A 648 -18.05 -5.72 12.69
C TYR A 648 -18.10 -4.35 12.01
N ASP A 649 -17.35 -4.16 10.92
CA ASP A 649 -17.29 -2.89 10.19
C ASP A 649 -18.61 -2.55 9.48
N ASP A 650 -19.34 -3.55 8.97
CA ASP A 650 -20.70 -3.37 8.43
C ASP A 650 -21.69 -2.94 9.53
N ALA A 651 -21.61 -3.52 10.73
CA ALA A 651 -22.42 -3.10 11.86
C ALA A 651 -22.07 -1.68 12.33
N TRP A 652 -20.78 -1.32 12.30
CA TRP A 652 -20.32 0.03 12.60
C TRP A 652 -20.86 1.06 11.59
N LEU A 653 -20.83 0.74 10.29
CA LEU A 653 -21.46 1.56 9.26
C LEU A 653 -22.95 1.77 9.55
N GLY A 654 -23.67 0.72 9.96
CA GLY A 654 -25.07 0.82 10.40
C GLY A 654 -25.27 1.77 11.58
N GLN A 655 -24.33 1.80 12.53
CA GLN A 655 -24.40 2.75 13.65
C GLN A 655 -24.18 4.20 13.22
N ILE A 656 -23.27 4.46 12.27
CA ILE A 656 -23.08 5.80 11.70
C ILE A 656 -24.37 6.26 11.01
N LEU A 657 -24.99 5.40 10.20
CA LEU A 657 -26.25 5.72 9.52
C LEU A 657 -27.39 5.95 10.52
N GLY A 658 -27.47 5.12 11.57
CA GLY A 658 -28.40 5.31 12.67
C GLY A 658 -28.23 6.64 13.41
N LEU A 659 -26.98 7.11 13.59
CA LEU A 659 -26.73 8.45 14.15
C LEU A 659 -27.31 9.56 13.26
N LEU A 660 -27.25 9.43 11.93
CA LEU A 660 -27.85 10.42 11.03
C LEU A 660 -29.38 10.47 11.16
N ASP A 661 -30.03 9.31 11.36
CA ASP A 661 -31.46 9.22 11.61
C ASP A 661 -31.83 9.80 12.97
N GLU A 662 -31.11 9.43 14.03
CA GLU A 662 -31.30 9.93 15.40
C GLU A 662 -31.16 11.45 15.48
N LYS A 663 -30.22 12.02 14.71
CA LYS A 663 -29.98 13.47 14.63
C LYS A 663 -30.89 14.17 13.62
N GLY A 664 -31.70 13.43 12.86
CA GLY A 664 -32.68 13.97 11.92
C GLY A 664 -32.09 14.58 10.64
N ILE A 665 -30.86 14.23 10.28
CA ILE A 665 -30.13 14.81 9.13
C ILE A 665 -29.93 13.83 7.97
N ALA A 666 -30.39 12.58 8.09
CA ALA A 666 -30.24 11.56 7.06
C ALA A 666 -30.76 12.02 5.68
N ASN A 667 -31.94 12.66 5.64
CA ASN A 667 -32.57 13.15 4.40
C ASN A 667 -31.84 14.35 3.76
N GLU A 668 -30.84 14.94 4.43
CA GLU A 668 -30.03 16.03 3.88
C GLU A 668 -28.52 15.73 3.87
N THR A 669 -28.13 14.47 4.00
CA THR A 669 -26.74 14.03 4.06
C THR A 669 -26.41 13.10 2.88
N LEU A 670 -25.40 13.46 2.10
CA LEU A 670 -24.81 12.54 1.13
C LEU A 670 -23.78 11.65 1.84
N VAL A 671 -24.02 10.35 1.90
CA VAL A 671 -23.03 9.36 2.39
C VAL A 671 -22.36 8.69 1.21
N VAL A 672 -21.03 8.74 1.17
CA VAL A 672 -20.19 8.09 0.17
C VAL A 672 -19.36 7.03 0.88
N VAL A 673 -19.51 5.77 0.48
CA VAL A 673 -18.78 4.64 1.06
C VAL A 673 -17.86 4.05 -0.01
N LEU A 674 -16.56 3.90 0.30
CA LEU A 674 -15.56 3.38 -0.62
C LEU A 674 -14.51 2.53 0.10
N GLY A 675 -13.93 1.56 -0.60
CA GLY A 675 -12.75 0.81 -0.13
C GLY A 675 -11.47 1.56 -0.42
N ASP A 676 -10.48 1.41 0.45
CA ASP A 676 -9.17 2.06 0.34
C ASP A 676 -8.19 1.35 -0.61
N GLN A 677 -8.28 0.01 -0.75
CA GLN A 677 -7.36 -0.85 -1.52
C GLN A 677 -8.03 -1.80 -2.50
#